data_AF-A0A182NKP5-F1
#
_entry.id   AF-A0A182NKP5-F1
#
_cell.length_a   1.000
_cell.length_b   1.000
_cell.length_c   1.000
_cell.angle_alpha   90.00
_cell.angle_beta   90.00
_cell.angle_gamma   90.00
#
_symmetry.space_group_name_H-M   'P 1'
#
loop_
_entity.id
_entity.type
_entity.pdbx_description
1 polymer ?
#
loop_
_entity_poly.entity_id
_entity_poly.type
_entity_poly.pdbx_seq_one_letter_code
_entity_poly.pdbx_strand_id
1 'polypeptide(L)'
;MDRVGLIILLFQCALIVASPDYGLPNSVSGTASILSRISLASSYVETLAPGQLVPAAVTQTAFGLPTIVQILQGTGKLVSEDGAAIALAMSTLTESKTGDPAALFDAVAQSIQSSQAHITQLLPTARSGLSALLGDNVPDRLTDGFARLNTGLQTLAARLDALKAGVLAAIAEAGSATTISTPVLTKHITARMVYDVLRTVQDLRAYLPVIRYTLNTTLEDAVEADAFLNRYETALASAETLVGPVIDSFFAAQESFYASLKSSVKGLAAFYDEQKQQILDLPMNGDPALGAAIGAMLDKYTTTLSNHPADIVAVASRLSSDLTALKALVANTDPEIISFADSKLIGALIHTLIDSGVYSRFCYHKYKDLVIVAVAYLAQESSNCIEREIPRLGHLVEAVKAIVDTERFDFEDILDWMTICNELQDPTKKSECVQRISSSYTPLGDYFADKYDLLYDLTYTELNACKQRLNICVQLSKRALTLGYVPELQAAIERCAATGPTNVYEMNRLVLAFGLVCLLQGLSAEPRPEFGISLTLDATDRITAEKANALGINAEIKALVVAPIASGMAKLSVTKTQIETVITAFDAKTTPIGTAYDTLLAATDGNIDNAFGPFNTAIDGAIAYITTDAAAITTALTTISYSGISDQLTDAFQRIAAGLTDLKTQAGNVKTALAAAQAAANPNALTATFLRQYLSLRKMYDLLRSVTNLRAYLPLVKYILTTTIENLAEADTFVGLLKTTLANDVGTKADQYKTALKEVTDSITASIAADMTADGTATGTIYTNVDAMTAIKNAPKIADLTTALGSLRDLFLTSANAAQTTTMTDAFTHIGTSMEALITTLKAAISVTDDTLVNLLIDTLVGTEKYGRYCYHKYKYLVYGLFTQAFDGGWQCVDKEYERLQHLKATVEQIIDLLTFDYEDIEAQVGVCNQLTIPADLNACVAALAPYYTELFKATKDKIAAAYTLATDEAAASENRLLICLRLVNLDVTVLQEAALLGKLQICAAQGANGSD
;
A
#
# COMPACT_ATOMS: atom_id res chain seq x y z
N MET A 1 11.93 -26.74 12.89
CA MET A 1 12.81 -27.92 12.73
C MET A 1 12.74 -28.23 11.24
N ASP A 2 13.71 -27.88 10.39
CA ASP A 2 15.15 -27.77 10.64
C ASP A 2 15.77 -26.41 10.22
N ARG A 3 16.49 -25.78 11.14
CA ARG A 3 17.33 -24.57 10.87
C ARG A 3 18.67 -24.59 11.62
N VAL A 4 19.08 -25.75 12.15
CA VAL A 4 20.29 -25.90 12.98
C VAL A 4 21.53 -26.27 12.15
N GLY A 5 21.36 -26.71 10.90
CA GLY A 5 22.45 -27.19 10.04
C GLY A 5 23.38 -26.15 9.41
N LEU A 6 23.05 -24.85 9.46
CA LEU A 6 23.82 -23.79 8.76
C LEU A 6 24.69 -22.91 9.67
N ILE A 7 24.73 -23.19 10.98
CA ILE A 7 25.43 -22.33 11.97
C ILE A 7 26.85 -22.84 12.27
N ILE A 8 27.17 -24.10 11.96
CA ILE A 8 28.45 -24.73 12.35
C ILE A 8 29.59 -24.48 11.33
N LEU A 9 29.28 -24.00 10.12
CA LEU A 9 30.29 -23.62 9.12
C LEU A 9 30.82 -22.17 9.27
N LEU A 10 30.30 -21.39 10.22
CA LEU A 10 30.80 -20.04 10.57
C LEU A 10 31.83 -20.04 11.72
N PHE A 11 32.20 -21.22 12.24
CA PHE A 11 33.14 -21.39 13.36
C PHE A 11 34.49 -22.03 12.97
N GLN A 12 34.92 -21.82 11.72
CA GLN A 12 36.32 -22.05 11.31
C GLN A 12 36.94 -20.73 10.89
N CYS A 13 37.70 -20.16 11.82
CA CYS A 13 38.54 -18.96 11.71
C CYS A 13 37.92 -17.74 11.02
N ALA A 14 37.71 -16.68 11.82
CA ALA A 14 38.00 -15.33 11.34
C ALA A 14 39.51 -15.21 11.11
N LEU A 15 40.00 -15.87 10.05
CA LEU A 15 41.35 -15.71 9.54
C LEU A 15 41.54 -14.24 9.14
N ILE A 16 42.81 -13.83 9.10
CA ILE A 16 43.31 -13.00 8.01
C ILE A 16 42.98 -13.74 6.71
N VAL A 17 41.74 -13.59 6.21
CA VAL A 17 41.31 -14.24 4.98
C VAL A 17 42.07 -13.50 3.89
N ALA A 18 43.16 -14.13 3.44
CA ALA A 18 43.83 -13.79 2.20
C ALA A 18 42.88 -14.09 1.03
N SER A 19 41.86 -13.23 0.91
CA SER A 19 41.00 -13.14 -0.25
C SER A 19 41.80 -12.52 -1.40
N PRO A 20 41.29 -12.58 -2.63
CA PRO A 20 41.91 -11.93 -3.78
C PRO A 20 41.81 -10.41 -3.74
N ASP A 21 42.75 -9.70 -4.37
CA ASP A 21 42.80 -8.24 -4.27
C ASP A 21 43.15 -7.56 -5.60
N TYR A 22 42.13 -7.17 -6.37
CA TYR A 22 42.27 -6.27 -7.52
C TYR A 22 43.20 -6.77 -8.64
N GLY A 23 43.41 -8.09 -8.73
CA GLY A 23 44.37 -8.72 -9.66
C GLY A 23 45.78 -8.91 -9.10
N LEU A 24 46.04 -8.47 -7.86
CA LEU A 24 47.32 -8.63 -7.15
C LEU A 24 47.40 -9.99 -6.43
N PRO A 25 48.62 -10.53 -6.24
CA PRO A 25 48.86 -11.73 -5.42
C PRO A 25 48.94 -11.42 -3.92
N ASN A 26 49.16 -10.15 -3.56
CA ASN A 26 49.17 -9.64 -2.18
C ASN A 26 47.75 -9.50 -1.64
N SER A 27 47.59 -9.47 -0.31
CA SER A 27 46.31 -9.11 0.30
C SER A 27 46.22 -7.63 0.70
N VAL A 28 45.04 -7.03 0.51
CA VAL A 28 44.70 -5.64 0.86
C VAL A 28 43.60 -5.65 1.92
N SER A 29 43.79 -4.89 3.01
CA SER A 29 42.78 -4.87 4.08
C SER A 29 41.49 -4.16 3.63
N GLY A 30 40.35 -4.64 4.13
CA GLY A 30 39.01 -4.12 3.84
C GLY A 30 38.30 -4.73 2.62
N THR A 31 39.01 -5.41 1.70
CA THR A 31 38.41 -5.96 0.46
C THR A 31 37.30 -6.98 0.71
N ALA A 32 37.46 -7.88 1.69
CA ALA A 32 36.40 -8.83 2.08
C ALA A 32 35.13 -8.11 2.58
N SER A 33 35.26 -6.94 3.19
CA SER A 33 34.12 -6.13 3.62
C SER A 33 33.46 -5.42 2.43
N ILE A 34 34.21 -5.00 1.42
CA ILE A 34 33.64 -4.55 0.13
C ILE A 34 32.82 -5.68 -0.51
N LEU A 35 33.36 -6.91 -0.62
CA LEU A 35 32.65 -8.07 -1.18
C LEU A 35 31.35 -8.38 -0.42
N SER A 36 31.36 -8.27 0.91
CA SER A 36 30.16 -8.39 1.73
C SER A 36 29.11 -7.30 1.41
N ARG A 37 29.51 -6.04 1.22
CA ARG A 37 28.61 -4.95 0.81
C ARG A 37 28.10 -5.13 -0.62
N ILE A 38 28.91 -5.63 -1.55
CA ILE A 38 28.49 -5.96 -2.92
C ILE A 38 27.39 -7.04 -2.89
N SER A 39 27.57 -8.11 -2.10
CA SER A 39 26.55 -9.16 -1.94
C SER A 39 25.21 -8.62 -1.38
N LEU A 40 25.27 -7.71 -0.40
CA LEU A 40 24.09 -7.03 0.16
C LEU A 40 23.44 -6.04 -0.82
N ALA A 41 24.20 -5.47 -1.76
CA ALA A 41 23.68 -4.66 -2.86
C ALA A 41 23.02 -5.54 -3.93
N SER A 42 23.73 -6.56 -4.42
CA SER A 42 23.26 -7.53 -5.42
C SER A 42 21.93 -8.17 -5.03
N SER A 43 21.85 -8.71 -3.82
CA SER A 43 20.61 -9.32 -3.30
C SER A 43 19.44 -8.34 -3.17
N TYR A 44 19.68 -7.03 -3.06
CA TYR A 44 18.61 -6.03 -3.13
C TYR A 44 18.23 -5.66 -4.57
N VAL A 45 19.21 -5.56 -5.47
CA VAL A 45 19.03 -5.30 -6.90
C VAL A 45 18.16 -6.37 -7.55
N GLU A 46 18.35 -7.65 -7.22
CA GLU A 46 17.51 -8.76 -7.67
C GLU A 46 16.02 -8.52 -7.38
N THR A 47 15.70 -7.81 -6.29
CA THR A 47 14.32 -7.54 -5.90
C THR A 47 13.60 -6.47 -6.72
N LEU A 48 14.30 -5.81 -7.64
CA LEU A 48 13.75 -4.88 -8.64
C LEU A 48 13.35 -5.58 -9.95
N ALA A 49 13.77 -6.84 -10.16
CA ALA A 49 13.40 -7.60 -11.35
C ALA A 49 11.86 -7.78 -11.43
N PRO A 50 11.25 -7.83 -12.63
CA PRO A 50 9.78 -7.84 -12.76
C PRO A 50 9.06 -8.94 -11.96
N GLY A 51 9.65 -10.12 -11.82
CA GLY A 51 9.09 -11.22 -11.03
C GLY A 51 9.23 -11.08 -9.51
N GLN A 52 9.89 -10.02 -9.02
CA GLN A 52 10.06 -9.66 -7.60
C GLN A 52 9.37 -8.33 -7.23
N LEU A 53 8.80 -7.63 -8.22
CA LEU A 53 7.87 -6.53 -8.03
C LEU A 53 6.45 -7.06 -7.77
N VAL A 54 5.52 -6.16 -7.43
CA VAL A 54 4.10 -6.50 -7.30
C VAL A 54 3.56 -7.13 -8.59
N PRO A 55 2.93 -8.32 -8.55
CA PRO A 55 2.30 -8.93 -9.72
C PRO A 55 1.18 -8.05 -10.26
N ALA A 56 1.35 -7.54 -11.48
CA ALA A 56 0.42 -6.61 -12.11
C ALA A 56 -0.16 -7.20 -13.40
N ALA A 57 -1.05 -8.18 -13.27
CA ALA A 57 -1.84 -8.70 -14.37
C ALA A 57 -3.12 -7.85 -14.51
N VAL A 58 -3.06 -6.81 -15.35
CA VAL A 58 -4.22 -5.98 -15.70
C VAL A 58 -4.95 -6.58 -16.90
N THR A 59 -6.28 -6.48 -16.89
CA THR A 59 -7.21 -7.03 -17.89
C THR A 59 -7.81 -5.94 -18.77
N GLN A 60 -7.97 -4.74 -18.23
CA GLN A 60 -8.55 -3.57 -18.85
C GLN A 60 -7.48 -2.73 -19.58
N THR A 61 -7.84 -2.18 -20.73
CA THR A 61 -6.92 -1.41 -21.60
C THR A 61 -7.11 0.11 -21.50
N ALA A 62 -8.19 0.57 -20.87
CA ALA A 62 -8.45 1.99 -20.63
C ALA A 62 -7.39 2.63 -19.72
N PHE A 63 -7.29 3.96 -19.76
CA PHE A 63 -6.33 4.77 -18.99
C PHE A 63 -4.85 4.37 -19.16
N GLY A 64 -4.54 3.55 -20.18
CA GLY A 64 -3.18 3.09 -20.45
C GLY A 64 -2.60 2.11 -19.43
N LEU A 65 -3.43 1.46 -18.60
CA LEU A 65 -2.97 0.56 -17.52
C LEU A 65 -1.91 -0.47 -17.97
N PRO A 66 -2.05 -1.17 -19.13
CA PRO A 66 -1.02 -2.11 -19.58
C PRO A 66 0.30 -1.42 -19.93
N THR A 67 0.26 -0.22 -20.49
CA THR A 67 1.44 0.59 -20.84
C THR A 67 2.16 1.08 -19.58
N ILE A 68 1.42 1.51 -18.56
CA ILE A 68 1.96 1.90 -17.25
C ILE A 68 2.72 0.71 -16.63
N VAL A 69 2.07 -0.46 -16.56
CA VAL A 69 2.69 -1.70 -16.06
C VAL A 69 3.95 -2.05 -16.86
N GLN A 70 3.90 -1.98 -18.19
CA GLN A 70 5.04 -2.29 -19.06
C GLN A 70 6.23 -1.33 -18.82
N ILE A 71 5.99 -0.03 -18.68
CA ILE A 71 7.07 0.95 -18.41
C ILE A 71 7.69 0.71 -17.02
N LEU A 72 6.87 0.48 -16.00
CA LEU A 72 7.34 0.24 -14.62
C LEU A 72 8.14 -1.06 -14.51
N GLN A 73 7.63 -2.17 -15.08
CA GLN A 73 8.35 -3.44 -15.12
C GLN A 73 9.63 -3.36 -15.97
N GLY A 74 9.59 -2.67 -17.12
CA GLY A 74 10.78 -2.40 -17.93
C GLY A 74 11.85 -1.59 -17.18
N THR A 75 11.41 -0.61 -16.38
CA THR A 75 12.29 0.20 -15.52
C THR A 75 12.93 -0.65 -14.43
N GLY A 76 12.15 -1.46 -13.71
CA GLY A 76 12.67 -2.39 -12.71
C GLY A 76 13.65 -3.42 -13.30
N LYS A 77 13.31 -3.99 -14.47
CA LYS A 77 14.18 -4.91 -15.21
C LYS A 77 15.54 -4.29 -15.48
N LEU A 78 15.57 -3.11 -16.11
CA LEU A 78 16.83 -2.47 -16.48
C LEU A 78 17.70 -2.19 -15.26
N VAL A 79 17.14 -1.64 -14.17
CA VAL A 79 17.90 -1.40 -12.93
C VAL A 79 18.40 -2.71 -12.31
N SER A 80 17.62 -3.80 -12.41
CA SER A 80 18.05 -5.11 -11.91
C SER A 80 19.19 -5.72 -12.73
N GLU A 81 19.17 -5.57 -14.06
CA GLU A 81 20.21 -6.09 -14.96
C GLU A 81 21.50 -5.26 -14.85
N ASP A 82 21.40 -3.93 -14.86
CA ASP A 82 22.51 -2.99 -14.71
C ASP A 82 23.21 -3.15 -13.34
N GLY A 83 22.43 -3.19 -12.26
CA GLY A 83 22.97 -3.36 -10.92
C GLY A 83 23.63 -4.72 -10.71
N ALA A 84 23.10 -5.79 -11.33
CA ALA A 84 23.69 -7.12 -11.30
C ALA A 84 25.01 -7.17 -12.09
N ALA A 85 25.09 -6.48 -13.24
CA ALA A 85 26.31 -6.36 -14.01
C ALA A 85 27.42 -5.62 -13.24
N ILE A 86 27.09 -4.49 -12.59
CA ILE A 86 28.03 -3.78 -11.71
C ILE A 86 28.46 -4.67 -10.54
N ALA A 87 27.52 -5.32 -9.85
CA ALA A 87 27.84 -6.19 -8.72
C ALA A 87 28.76 -7.35 -9.13
N LEU A 88 28.50 -8.01 -10.26
CA LEU A 88 29.34 -9.08 -10.79
C LEU A 88 30.75 -8.59 -11.16
N ALA A 89 30.85 -7.44 -11.82
CA ALA A 89 32.14 -6.84 -12.17
C ALA A 89 32.93 -6.47 -10.91
N MET A 90 32.27 -5.87 -9.91
CA MET A 90 32.90 -5.53 -8.63
C MET A 90 33.33 -6.77 -7.85
N SER A 91 32.50 -7.81 -7.76
CA SER A 91 32.88 -9.08 -7.13
C SER A 91 34.12 -9.65 -7.82
N THR A 92 34.11 -9.74 -9.16
CA THR A 92 35.25 -10.22 -9.96
C THR A 92 36.53 -9.44 -9.68
N LEU A 93 36.45 -8.10 -9.58
CA LEU A 93 37.56 -7.24 -9.20
C LEU A 93 38.09 -7.58 -7.78
N THR A 94 37.20 -7.76 -6.80
CA THR A 94 37.54 -8.17 -5.42
C THR A 94 37.80 -9.67 -5.24
N GLU A 95 37.72 -10.47 -6.30
CA GLU A 95 37.92 -11.93 -6.29
C GLU A 95 39.04 -12.39 -7.27
N SER A 96 39.78 -11.46 -7.89
CA SER A 96 40.89 -11.77 -8.79
C SER A 96 42.27 -11.73 -8.09
N LYS A 97 42.97 -12.88 -8.02
CA LYS A 97 44.36 -13.00 -7.49
C LYS A 97 45.44 -12.79 -8.56
N THR A 98 45.01 -12.81 -9.80
CA THR A 98 45.84 -12.85 -11.01
C THR A 98 45.06 -12.20 -12.14
N GLY A 99 45.69 -11.29 -12.86
CA GLY A 99 45.09 -10.61 -14.01
C GLY A 99 45.89 -9.37 -14.36
N ASP A 100 45.35 -8.56 -15.27
CA ASP A 100 45.75 -7.16 -15.41
C ASP A 100 44.84 -6.31 -14.51
N PRO A 101 45.35 -5.69 -13.43
CA PRO A 101 44.57 -4.81 -12.56
C PRO A 101 43.91 -3.66 -13.34
N ALA A 102 44.58 -3.12 -14.37
CA ALA A 102 44.00 -2.05 -15.17
C ALA A 102 42.70 -2.51 -15.84
N ALA A 103 42.74 -3.65 -16.54
CA ALA A 103 41.59 -4.26 -17.20
C ALA A 103 40.46 -4.64 -16.23
N LEU A 104 40.77 -5.09 -15.01
CA LEU A 104 39.76 -5.41 -14.00
C LEU A 104 39.01 -4.16 -13.51
N PHE A 105 39.72 -3.06 -13.22
CA PHE A 105 39.08 -1.79 -12.88
C PHE A 105 38.31 -1.20 -14.08
N ASP A 106 38.86 -1.29 -15.30
CA ASP A 106 38.20 -0.81 -16.51
C ASP A 106 36.91 -1.56 -16.84
N ALA A 107 36.82 -2.86 -16.52
CA ALA A 107 35.57 -3.62 -16.62
C ALA A 107 34.48 -3.05 -15.69
N VAL A 108 34.81 -2.74 -14.43
CA VAL A 108 33.85 -2.13 -13.49
C VAL A 108 33.46 -0.72 -13.93
N ALA A 109 34.43 0.09 -14.37
CA ALA A 109 34.17 1.43 -14.88
C ALA A 109 33.26 1.38 -16.12
N GLN A 110 33.45 0.42 -17.03
CA GLN A 110 32.59 0.20 -18.19
C GLN A 110 31.16 -0.21 -17.79
N SER A 111 30.98 -1.10 -16.81
CA SER A 111 29.65 -1.43 -16.28
C SER A 111 28.95 -0.21 -15.70
N ILE A 112 29.65 0.59 -14.87
CA ILE A 112 29.11 1.83 -14.29
C ILE A 112 28.71 2.83 -15.39
N GLN A 113 29.57 3.06 -16.39
CA GLN A 113 29.28 3.96 -17.52
C GLN A 113 28.09 3.47 -18.34
N SER A 114 27.95 2.15 -18.54
CA SER A 114 26.83 1.56 -19.26
C SER A 114 25.51 1.82 -18.52
N SER A 115 25.48 1.60 -17.20
CA SER A 115 24.30 1.90 -16.38
C SER A 115 23.98 3.39 -16.30
N GLN A 116 24.99 4.27 -16.27
CA GLN A 116 24.78 5.72 -16.34
C GLN A 116 24.20 6.16 -17.69
N ALA A 117 24.68 5.58 -18.80
CA ALA A 117 24.12 5.82 -20.13
C ALA A 117 22.68 5.30 -20.24
N HIS A 118 22.42 4.09 -19.72
CA HIS A 118 21.07 3.53 -19.64
C HIS A 118 20.13 4.37 -18.80
N ILE A 119 20.52 4.86 -17.61
CA ILE A 119 19.72 5.80 -16.80
C ILE A 119 19.43 7.07 -17.61
N THR A 120 20.43 7.62 -18.30
CA THR A 120 20.30 8.84 -19.10
C THR A 120 19.37 8.67 -20.31
N GLN A 121 19.27 7.47 -20.88
CA GLN A 121 18.39 7.16 -22.01
C GLN A 121 16.98 6.71 -21.57
N LEU A 122 16.89 5.86 -20.54
CA LEU A 122 15.65 5.31 -20.03
C LEU A 122 14.82 6.39 -19.33
N LEU A 123 15.43 7.18 -18.43
CA LEU A 123 14.68 8.10 -17.58
C LEU A 123 13.85 9.11 -18.38
N PRO A 124 14.35 9.76 -19.47
CA PRO A 124 13.52 10.60 -20.33
C PRO A 124 12.38 9.84 -21.04
N THR A 125 12.61 8.59 -21.43
CA THR A 125 11.61 7.75 -22.12
C THR A 125 10.51 7.32 -21.14
N ALA A 126 10.88 6.79 -19.98
CA ALA A 126 9.96 6.42 -18.91
C ALA A 126 9.19 7.64 -18.38
N ARG A 127 9.87 8.77 -18.17
CA ARG A 127 9.25 10.05 -17.79
C ARG A 127 8.23 10.51 -18.82
N SER A 128 8.59 10.60 -20.10
CA SER A 128 7.65 11.08 -21.12
C SER A 128 6.46 10.15 -21.31
N GLY A 129 6.67 8.83 -21.26
CA GLY A 129 5.59 7.84 -21.31
C GLY A 129 4.66 7.87 -20.09
N LEU A 130 5.21 8.04 -18.88
CA LEU A 130 4.42 8.10 -17.65
C LEU A 130 3.75 9.48 -17.46
N SER A 131 4.43 10.62 -17.70
CA SER A 131 3.81 11.96 -17.64
C SER A 131 2.61 12.09 -18.59
N ALA A 132 2.65 11.41 -19.75
CA ALA A 132 1.54 11.39 -20.70
C ALA A 132 0.33 10.57 -20.25
N LEU A 133 0.47 9.73 -19.21
CA LEU A 133 -0.57 8.82 -18.71
C LEU A 133 -1.00 9.10 -17.26
N LEU A 134 -0.10 9.62 -16.43
CA LEU A 134 -0.20 9.73 -14.96
C LEU A 134 0.06 11.15 -14.41
N GLY A 135 0.38 12.11 -15.27
CA GLY A 135 1.00 13.37 -14.82
C GLY A 135 2.33 13.14 -14.11
N ASP A 136 2.78 14.13 -13.32
CA ASP A 136 4.20 14.23 -12.96
C ASP A 136 4.62 13.54 -11.64
N ASN A 137 3.71 13.11 -10.75
CA ASN A 137 4.12 12.60 -9.43
C ASN A 137 5.00 11.34 -9.51
N VAL A 138 4.64 10.34 -10.34
CA VAL A 138 5.45 9.12 -10.51
C VAL A 138 6.76 9.43 -11.27
N PRO A 139 6.73 10.16 -12.40
CA PRO A 139 7.95 10.64 -13.07
C PRO A 139 8.92 11.40 -12.18
N ASP A 140 8.44 12.30 -11.32
CA ASP A 140 9.29 13.09 -10.41
C ASP A 140 9.90 12.19 -9.32
N ARG A 141 9.13 11.28 -8.72
CA ARG A 141 9.63 10.28 -7.76
C ARG A 141 10.72 9.38 -8.34
N LEU A 142 10.55 8.96 -9.60
CA LEU A 142 11.59 8.22 -10.33
C LEU A 142 12.79 9.12 -10.63
N THR A 143 12.58 10.37 -11.03
CA THR A 143 13.65 11.33 -11.35
C THR A 143 14.55 11.58 -10.14
N ASP A 144 14.00 11.82 -8.95
CA ASP A 144 14.75 11.94 -7.69
C ASP A 144 15.53 10.64 -7.37
N GLY A 145 14.85 9.48 -7.38
CA GLY A 145 15.49 8.19 -7.11
C GLY A 145 16.66 7.89 -8.06
N PHE A 146 16.50 8.15 -9.36
CA PHE A 146 17.53 7.96 -10.37
C PHE A 146 18.64 9.03 -10.32
N ALA A 147 18.34 10.27 -9.95
CA ALA A 147 19.36 11.30 -9.75
C ALA A 147 20.33 10.89 -8.63
N ARG A 148 19.80 10.44 -7.50
CA ARG A 148 20.60 9.94 -6.35
C ARG A 148 21.43 8.72 -6.72
N LEU A 149 20.84 7.76 -7.45
CA LEU A 149 21.55 6.59 -7.97
C LEU A 149 22.70 6.99 -8.90
N ASN A 150 22.46 7.90 -9.85
CA ASN A 150 23.46 8.39 -10.79
C ASN A 150 24.62 9.12 -10.09
N THR A 151 24.34 10.01 -9.13
CA THR A 151 25.37 10.67 -8.30
C THR A 151 26.16 9.67 -7.45
N GLY A 152 25.51 8.63 -6.92
CA GLY A 152 26.18 7.52 -6.25
C GLY A 152 27.14 6.76 -7.17
N LEU A 153 26.71 6.47 -8.40
CA LEU A 153 27.52 5.78 -9.42
C LEU A 153 28.71 6.64 -9.88
N GLN A 154 28.53 7.96 -10.04
CA GLN A 154 29.62 8.90 -10.33
C GLN A 154 30.63 8.94 -9.19
N THR A 155 30.16 8.92 -7.94
CA THR A 155 31.02 8.85 -6.76
C THR A 155 31.79 7.53 -6.73
N LEU A 156 31.13 6.40 -7.03
CA LEU A 156 31.77 5.08 -7.03
C LEU A 156 32.86 4.98 -8.08
N ALA A 157 32.62 5.46 -9.31
CA ALA A 157 33.63 5.54 -10.36
C ALA A 157 34.85 6.35 -9.88
N ALA A 158 34.65 7.54 -9.31
CA ALA A 158 35.74 8.36 -8.81
C ALA A 158 36.53 7.72 -7.65
N ARG A 159 35.90 6.92 -6.78
CA ARG A 159 36.62 6.16 -5.74
C ARG A 159 37.39 4.97 -6.31
N LEU A 160 36.82 4.28 -7.29
CA LEU A 160 37.49 3.18 -7.99
C LEU A 160 38.68 3.68 -8.82
N ASP A 161 38.58 4.83 -9.49
CA ASP A 161 39.69 5.45 -10.22
C ASP A 161 40.84 5.83 -9.28
N ALA A 162 40.54 6.37 -8.10
CA ALA A 162 41.54 6.65 -7.08
C ALA A 162 42.23 5.35 -6.60
N LEU A 163 41.45 4.28 -6.34
CA LEU A 163 41.98 2.98 -5.93
C LEU A 163 42.84 2.34 -7.05
N LYS A 164 42.38 2.40 -8.31
CA LYS A 164 43.13 1.98 -9.51
C LYS A 164 44.48 2.71 -9.60
N ALA A 165 44.50 4.01 -9.40
CA ALA A 165 45.73 4.81 -9.43
C ALA A 165 46.72 4.37 -8.33
N GLY A 166 46.23 4.08 -7.11
CA GLY A 166 47.05 3.52 -6.03
C GLY A 166 47.63 2.14 -6.36
N VAL A 167 46.81 1.23 -6.89
CA VAL A 167 47.24 -0.11 -7.34
C VAL A 167 48.33 -0.01 -8.42
N LEU A 168 48.12 0.83 -9.44
CA LEU A 168 49.09 1.01 -10.52
C LEU A 168 50.39 1.68 -10.05
N ALA A 169 50.32 2.61 -9.08
CA ALA A 169 51.50 3.20 -8.47
C ALA A 169 52.32 2.20 -7.64
N ALA A 170 51.67 1.29 -6.91
CA ALA A 170 52.33 0.20 -6.20
C ALA A 170 53.07 -0.75 -7.17
N ILE A 171 52.43 -1.13 -8.29
CA ILE A 171 53.03 -1.95 -9.34
C ILE A 171 54.24 -1.25 -9.97
N ALA A 172 54.11 0.05 -10.27
CA ALA A 172 55.19 0.83 -10.88
C ALA A 172 56.42 0.97 -9.97
N GLU A 173 56.22 1.13 -8.65
CA GLU A 173 57.32 1.19 -7.68
C GLU A 173 57.95 -0.19 -7.40
N ALA A 174 57.15 -1.27 -7.41
CA ALA A 174 57.66 -2.63 -7.27
C ALA A 174 58.37 -3.15 -8.54
N GLY A 175 58.12 -2.55 -9.70
CA GLY A 175 58.63 -3.00 -11.00
C GLY A 175 57.99 -4.30 -11.53
N SER A 176 57.06 -4.89 -10.78
CA SER A 176 56.28 -6.08 -11.16
C SER A 176 54.94 -6.11 -10.44
N ALA A 177 53.90 -6.63 -11.11
CA ALA A 177 52.60 -6.90 -10.51
C ALA A 177 52.57 -8.22 -9.71
N THR A 178 53.58 -9.09 -9.85
CA THR A 178 53.60 -10.43 -9.20
C THR A 178 54.33 -10.46 -7.85
N THR A 179 55.02 -9.39 -7.48
CA THR A 179 55.91 -9.39 -6.29
C THR A 179 56.01 -7.97 -5.72
N ILE A 180 54.92 -7.50 -5.11
CA ILE A 180 54.88 -6.21 -4.41
C ILE A 180 55.21 -6.46 -2.93
N SER A 181 56.09 -5.66 -2.34
CA SER A 181 56.36 -5.74 -0.89
C SER A 181 55.25 -5.00 -0.12
N THR A 182 54.91 -5.49 1.08
CA THR A 182 53.88 -4.85 1.92
C THR A 182 54.11 -3.34 2.13
N PRO A 183 55.35 -2.85 2.38
CA PRO A 183 55.60 -1.41 2.50
C PRO A 183 55.33 -0.60 1.22
N VAL A 184 55.55 -1.17 0.03
CA VAL A 184 55.21 -0.51 -1.24
C VAL A 184 53.69 -0.52 -1.46
N LEU A 185 53.02 -1.60 -1.06
CA LEU A 185 51.58 -1.74 -1.17
C LEU A 185 50.83 -0.72 -0.30
N THR A 186 51.12 -0.67 1.02
CA THR A 186 50.43 0.23 1.97
C THR A 186 50.75 1.71 1.75
N LYS A 187 51.91 2.02 1.17
CA LYS A 187 52.29 3.38 0.76
C LYS A 187 51.33 3.98 -0.28
N HIS A 188 50.85 3.17 -1.23
CA HIS A 188 50.03 3.64 -2.36
C HIS A 188 48.56 3.25 -2.25
N ILE A 189 48.24 2.13 -1.60
CA ILE A 189 46.88 1.67 -1.32
C ILE A 189 46.58 1.92 0.15
N THR A 190 46.07 3.12 0.45
CA THR A 190 45.71 3.47 1.84
C THR A 190 44.35 2.87 2.21
N ALA A 191 44.17 2.45 3.47
CA ALA A 191 42.88 1.98 3.98
C ALA A 191 41.71 2.95 3.64
N ARG A 192 41.95 4.27 3.64
CA ARG A 192 40.93 5.26 3.23
C ARG A 192 40.36 5.02 1.84
N MET A 193 41.19 4.66 0.87
CA MET A 193 40.74 4.45 -0.51
C MET A 193 39.78 3.24 -0.60
N VAL A 194 40.06 2.18 0.17
CA VAL A 194 39.21 0.99 0.28
C VAL A 194 37.88 1.32 0.97
N TYR A 195 37.91 1.97 2.14
CA TYR A 195 36.69 2.31 2.88
C TYR A 195 35.83 3.38 2.19
N ASP A 196 36.41 4.30 1.41
CA ASP A 196 35.65 5.24 0.57
C ASP A 196 34.85 4.49 -0.53
N VAL A 197 35.41 3.44 -1.15
CA VAL A 197 34.66 2.56 -2.09
C VAL A 197 33.55 1.82 -1.34
N LEU A 198 33.88 1.21 -0.20
CA LEU A 198 32.95 0.44 0.63
C LEU A 198 31.71 1.26 1.02
N ARG A 199 31.90 2.47 1.56
CA ARG A 199 30.83 3.40 1.94
C ARG A 199 29.95 3.75 0.74
N THR A 200 30.55 3.97 -0.44
CA THR A 200 29.80 4.32 -1.65
C THR A 200 28.92 3.16 -2.15
N VAL A 201 29.40 1.91 -2.08
CA VAL A 201 28.59 0.71 -2.40
C VAL A 201 27.41 0.57 -1.45
N GLN A 202 27.61 0.85 -0.16
CA GLN A 202 26.54 0.82 0.83
C GLN A 202 25.49 1.91 0.59
N ASP A 203 25.91 3.14 0.32
CA ASP A 203 25.00 4.26 0.06
C ASP A 203 24.18 4.02 -1.22
N LEU A 204 24.79 3.47 -2.28
CA LEU A 204 24.11 3.00 -3.49
C LEU A 204 23.00 1.98 -3.16
N ARG A 205 23.31 0.95 -2.34
CA ARG A 205 22.31 -0.02 -1.86
C ARG A 205 21.19 0.66 -1.07
N ALA A 206 21.47 1.73 -0.34
CA ALA A 206 20.48 2.49 0.43
C ALA A 206 19.61 3.41 -0.44
N TYR A 207 19.95 3.67 -1.71
CA TYR A 207 19.14 4.47 -2.65
C TYR A 207 18.09 3.65 -3.41
N LEU A 208 18.35 2.37 -3.69
CA LEU A 208 17.41 1.46 -4.39
C LEU A 208 15.99 1.34 -3.77
N PRO A 209 15.78 1.39 -2.44
CA PRO A 209 14.48 1.18 -1.81
C PRO A 209 13.38 2.18 -2.18
N VAL A 210 13.73 3.43 -2.51
CA VAL A 210 12.74 4.44 -2.95
C VAL A 210 12.27 4.20 -4.38
N ILE A 211 13.16 3.67 -5.24
CA ILE A 211 12.82 3.21 -6.59
C ILE A 211 11.87 2.02 -6.47
N ARG A 212 12.22 0.99 -5.67
CA ARG A 212 11.35 -0.18 -5.47
C ARG A 212 9.98 0.19 -4.91
N TYR A 213 9.93 1.09 -3.92
CA TYR A 213 8.69 1.63 -3.39
C TYR A 213 7.83 2.26 -4.49
N THR A 214 8.40 3.19 -5.28
CA THR A 214 7.70 3.90 -6.35
C THR A 214 7.17 2.96 -7.42
N LEU A 215 7.96 1.96 -7.83
CA LEU A 215 7.52 0.93 -8.78
C LEU A 215 6.36 0.10 -8.21
N ASN A 216 6.50 -0.46 -7.00
CA ASN A 216 5.48 -1.29 -6.39
C ASN A 216 4.17 -0.53 -6.13
N THR A 217 4.21 0.68 -5.57
CA THR A 217 2.97 1.41 -5.29
C THR A 217 2.21 1.79 -6.54
N THR A 218 2.92 2.14 -7.62
CA THR A 218 2.25 2.49 -8.90
C THR A 218 1.69 1.23 -9.58
N LEU A 219 2.34 0.07 -9.43
CA LEU A 219 1.81 -1.22 -9.89
C LEU A 219 0.57 -1.65 -9.08
N GLU A 220 0.58 -1.49 -7.75
CA GLU A 220 -0.59 -1.68 -6.89
C GLU A 220 -1.77 -0.79 -7.31
N ASP A 221 -1.50 0.50 -7.56
CA ASP A 221 -2.50 1.49 -7.96
C ASP A 221 -3.12 1.14 -9.33
N ALA A 222 -2.32 0.62 -10.27
CA ALA A 222 -2.81 0.12 -11.56
C ALA A 222 -3.66 -1.17 -11.43
N VAL A 223 -3.33 -2.07 -10.50
CA VAL A 223 -4.10 -3.30 -10.23
C VAL A 223 -5.42 -2.99 -9.53
N GLU A 224 -5.43 -2.07 -8.57
CA GLU A 224 -6.65 -1.63 -7.89
C GLU A 224 -7.58 -0.84 -8.85
N ALA A 225 -7.01 -0.08 -9.79
CA ALA A 225 -7.78 0.53 -10.89
C ALA A 225 -8.44 -0.53 -11.79
N ASP A 226 -7.70 -1.58 -12.21
CA ASP A 226 -8.23 -2.69 -13.00
C ASP A 226 -9.36 -3.43 -12.28
N ALA A 227 -9.15 -3.75 -11.00
CA ALA A 227 -10.15 -4.41 -10.15
C ALA A 227 -11.42 -3.56 -10.00
N PHE A 228 -11.29 -2.23 -9.92
CA PHE A 228 -12.43 -1.33 -9.88
C PHE A 228 -13.20 -1.30 -11.20
N LEU A 229 -12.53 -1.21 -12.34
CA LEU A 229 -13.18 -1.19 -13.65
C LEU A 229 -13.99 -2.48 -13.89
N ASN A 230 -13.42 -3.63 -13.58
CA ASN A 230 -14.13 -4.92 -13.60
C ASN A 230 -15.33 -4.96 -12.64
N ARG A 231 -15.20 -4.37 -11.44
CA ARG A 231 -16.31 -4.23 -10.48
C ARG A 231 -17.39 -3.25 -10.97
N TYR A 232 -17.02 -2.25 -11.74
CA TYR A 232 -17.94 -1.28 -12.36
C TYR A 232 -18.74 -1.92 -13.50
N GLU A 233 -18.10 -2.67 -14.40
CA GLU A 233 -18.78 -3.50 -15.41
C GLU A 233 -19.76 -4.49 -14.76
N THR A 234 -19.34 -5.15 -13.67
CA THR A 234 -20.21 -6.05 -12.90
C THR A 234 -21.41 -5.31 -12.30
N ALA A 235 -21.22 -4.07 -11.83
CA ALA A 235 -22.30 -3.24 -11.32
C ALA A 235 -23.28 -2.77 -12.42
N LEU A 236 -22.79 -2.47 -13.62
CA LEU A 236 -23.62 -2.17 -14.80
C LEU A 236 -24.48 -3.38 -15.19
N ALA A 237 -23.89 -4.57 -15.33
CA ALA A 237 -24.64 -5.80 -15.61
C ALA A 237 -25.67 -6.12 -14.50
N SER A 238 -25.31 -5.88 -13.23
CA SER A 238 -26.23 -6.03 -12.10
C SER A 238 -27.39 -5.03 -12.16
N ALA A 239 -27.15 -3.79 -12.60
CA ALA A 239 -28.21 -2.79 -12.80
C ALA A 239 -29.18 -3.18 -13.93
N GLU A 240 -28.70 -3.75 -15.03
CA GLU A 240 -29.56 -4.27 -16.10
C GLU A 240 -30.47 -5.40 -15.59
N THR A 241 -29.91 -6.37 -14.84
CA THR A 241 -30.69 -7.46 -14.24
C THR A 241 -31.69 -7.00 -13.17
N LEU A 242 -31.46 -5.85 -12.52
CA LEU A 242 -32.43 -5.26 -11.57
C LEU A 242 -33.64 -4.65 -12.28
N VAL A 243 -33.44 -4.03 -13.44
CA VAL A 243 -34.47 -3.31 -14.18
C VAL A 243 -35.34 -4.26 -15.02
N GLY A 244 -34.77 -5.36 -15.53
CA GLY A 244 -35.49 -6.37 -16.32
C GLY A 244 -36.81 -6.86 -15.72
N PRO A 245 -36.83 -7.41 -14.48
CA PRO A 245 -38.06 -7.90 -13.84
C PRO A 245 -39.14 -6.83 -13.64
N VAL A 246 -38.75 -5.57 -13.46
CA VAL A 246 -39.68 -4.44 -13.31
C VAL A 246 -40.29 -4.05 -14.67
N ILE A 247 -39.47 -4.06 -15.72
CA ILE A 247 -39.91 -3.95 -17.12
C ILE A 247 -40.91 -5.07 -17.45
N ASP A 248 -40.60 -6.33 -17.12
CA ASP A 248 -41.45 -7.48 -17.42
C ASP A 248 -42.78 -7.44 -16.65
N SER A 249 -42.75 -6.97 -15.40
CA SER A 249 -43.97 -6.76 -14.59
C SER A 249 -44.91 -5.72 -15.21
N PHE A 250 -44.36 -4.66 -15.80
CA PHE A 250 -45.14 -3.67 -16.55
C PHE A 250 -45.72 -4.25 -17.85
N PHE A 251 -45.02 -5.15 -18.53
CA PHE A 251 -45.56 -5.85 -19.70
C PHE A 251 -46.70 -6.80 -19.33
N ALA A 252 -46.57 -7.56 -18.25
CA ALA A 252 -47.65 -8.41 -17.74
C ALA A 252 -48.92 -7.58 -17.41
N ALA A 253 -48.75 -6.38 -16.86
CA ALA A 253 -49.86 -5.45 -16.62
C ALA A 253 -50.52 -4.96 -17.93
N GLN A 254 -49.73 -4.65 -18.96
CA GLN A 254 -50.26 -4.26 -20.28
C GLN A 254 -50.95 -5.42 -21.02
N GLU A 255 -50.41 -6.64 -20.96
CA GLU A 255 -51.05 -7.83 -21.53
C GLU A 255 -52.39 -8.14 -20.84
N SER A 256 -52.43 -8.01 -19.50
CA SER A 256 -53.66 -8.14 -18.72
C SER A 256 -54.71 -7.08 -19.08
N PHE A 257 -54.28 -5.84 -19.33
CA PHE A 257 -55.15 -4.78 -19.86
C PHE A 257 -55.74 -5.15 -21.23
N TYR A 258 -54.89 -5.52 -22.19
CA TYR A 258 -55.34 -5.88 -23.53
C TYR A 258 -56.26 -7.11 -23.53
N ALA A 259 -55.94 -8.13 -22.73
CA ALA A 259 -56.79 -9.31 -22.56
C ALA A 259 -58.17 -8.94 -22.00
N SER A 260 -58.22 -8.02 -21.02
CA SER A 260 -59.48 -7.52 -20.43
C SER A 260 -60.32 -6.75 -21.45
N LEU A 261 -59.74 -5.79 -22.18
CA LEU A 261 -60.42 -5.03 -23.23
C LEU A 261 -60.97 -5.96 -24.32
N LYS A 262 -60.11 -6.85 -24.84
CA LYS A 262 -60.48 -7.84 -25.87
C LYS A 262 -61.60 -8.76 -25.42
N SER A 263 -61.60 -9.19 -24.15
CA SER A 263 -62.66 -10.03 -23.60
C SER A 263 -63.97 -9.26 -23.45
N SER A 264 -63.91 -8.00 -22.98
CA SER A 264 -65.10 -7.17 -22.72
C SER A 264 -65.79 -6.80 -24.04
N VAL A 265 -65.06 -6.29 -25.03
CA VAL A 265 -65.60 -5.95 -26.36
C VAL A 265 -66.18 -7.17 -27.08
N LYS A 266 -65.51 -8.32 -27.02
CA LYS A 266 -66.07 -9.57 -27.58
C LYS A 266 -67.33 -10.04 -26.85
N GLY A 267 -67.38 -9.88 -25.52
CA GLY A 267 -68.57 -10.19 -24.73
C GLY A 267 -69.76 -9.30 -25.12
N LEU A 268 -69.53 -8.00 -25.29
CA LEU A 268 -70.53 -7.03 -25.74
C LEU A 268 -71.08 -7.40 -27.13
N ALA A 269 -70.20 -7.65 -28.10
CA ALA A 269 -70.58 -8.04 -29.45
C ALA A 269 -71.37 -9.36 -29.49
N ALA A 270 -70.91 -10.39 -28.75
CA ALA A 270 -71.60 -11.68 -28.71
C ALA A 270 -72.98 -11.60 -28.02
N PHE A 271 -73.09 -10.81 -26.94
CA PHE A 271 -74.37 -10.57 -26.26
C PHE A 271 -75.35 -9.80 -27.16
N TYR A 272 -74.86 -8.81 -27.91
CA TYR A 272 -75.66 -8.11 -28.92
C TYR A 272 -76.14 -9.04 -30.04
N ASP A 273 -75.27 -9.88 -30.61
CA ASP A 273 -75.64 -10.83 -31.67
C ASP A 273 -76.71 -11.84 -31.21
N GLU A 274 -76.63 -12.31 -29.96
CA GLU A 274 -77.66 -13.16 -29.35
C GLU A 274 -79.01 -12.44 -29.23
N GLN A 275 -79.03 -11.24 -28.65
CA GLN A 275 -80.23 -10.41 -28.52
C GLN A 275 -80.85 -10.09 -29.88
N LYS A 276 -80.02 -9.69 -30.85
CA LYS A 276 -80.42 -9.42 -32.23
C LYS A 276 -81.10 -10.62 -32.88
N GLN A 277 -80.51 -11.82 -32.77
CA GLN A 277 -81.10 -13.02 -33.35
C GLN A 277 -82.45 -13.35 -32.71
N GLN A 278 -82.54 -13.28 -31.38
CA GLN A 278 -83.79 -13.52 -30.64
C GLN A 278 -84.89 -12.52 -31.04
N ILE A 279 -84.57 -11.25 -31.31
CA ILE A 279 -85.51 -10.25 -31.82
C ILE A 279 -85.95 -10.57 -33.27
N LEU A 280 -85.01 -10.98 -34.13
CA LEU A 280 -85.31 -11.30 -35.54
C LEU A 280 -86.17 -12.57 -35.70
N ASP A 281 -86.09 -13.50 -34.74
CA ASP A 281 -86.90 -14.72 -34.69
C ASP A 281 -88.35 -14.47 -34.21
N LEU A 282 -88.68 -13.28 -33.71
CA LEU A 282 -90.05 -12.94 -33.30
C LEU A 282 -91.00 -12.87 -34.51
N PRO A 283 -92.17 -13.53 -34.48
CA PRO A 283 -93.10 -13.61 -35.62
C PRO A 283 -93.49 -12.27 -36.26
N MET A 284 -93.57 -11.18 -35.49
CA MET A 284 -93.87 -9.85 -36.02
C MET A 284 -92.83 -9.28 -36.99
N ASN A 285 -91.58 -9.78 -36.96
CA ASN A 285 -90.52 -9.38 -37.88
C ASN A 285 -90.80 -9.82 -39.34
N GLY A 286 -91.70 -10.79 -39.54
CA GLY A 286 -92.17 -11.21 -40.86
C GLY A 286 -93.12 -10.23 -41.55
N ASP A 287 -93.61 -9.19 -40.86
CA ASP A 287 -94.35 -8.09 -41.48
C ASP A 287 -93.37 -7.11 -42.15
N PRO A 288 -93.52 -6.78 -43.46
CA PRO A 288 -92.55 -5.93 -44.17
C PRO A 288 -92.36 -4.52 -43.58
N ALA A 289 -93.38 -3.94 -42.94
CA ALA A 289 -93.30 -2.60 -42.35
C ALA A 289 -92.71 -2.64 -40.94
N LEU A 290 -93.06 -3.66 -40.15
CA LEU A 290 -92.52 -3.83 -38.79
C LEU A 290 -91.07 -4.29 -38.83
N GLY A 291 -90.75 -5.29 -39.66
CA GLY A 291 -89.38 -5.78 -39.85
C GLY A 291 -88.43 -4.71 -40.39
N ALA A 292 -88.90 -3.80 -41.26
CA ALA A 292 -88.11 -2.66 -41.69
C ALA A 292 -87.81 -1.68 -40.54
N ALA A 293 -88.76 -1.44 -39.64
CA ALA A 293 -88.56 -0.57 -38.48
C ALA A 293 -87.66 -1.19 -37.39
N ILE A 294 -87.78 -2.51 -37.18
CA ILE A 294 -86.91 -3.29 -36.29
C ILE A 294 -85.49 -3.35 -36.85
N GLY A 295 -85.34 -3.64 -38.15
CA GLY A 295 -84.06 -3.66 -38.86
C GLY A 295 -83.34 -2.32 -38.77
N ALA A 296 -84.00 -1.21 -39.09
CA ALA A 296 -83.39 0.12 -39.04
C ALA A 296 -82.90 0.54 -37.64
N MET A 297 -83.57 0.07 -36.58
CA MET A 297 -83.14 0.26 -35.18
C MET A 297 -81.90 -0.59 -34.86
N LEU A 298 -81.92 -1.87 -35.22
CA LEU A 298 -80.81 -2.81 -34.95
C LEU A 298 -79.59 -2.52 -35.85
N ASP A 299 -79.75 -1.94 -37.03
CA ASP A 299 -78.65 -1.61 -37.93
C ASP A 299 -77.68 -0.59 -37.32
N LYS A 300 -78.12 0.26 -36.39
CA LYS A 300 -77.26 1.18 -35.63
C LYS A 300 -76.19 0.42 -34.84
N TYR A 301 -76.62 -0.37 -33.86
CA TYR A 301 -75.74 -1.20 -33.02
C TYR A 301 -74.95 -2.22 -33.85
N THR A 302 -75.58 -2.80 -34.88
CA THR A 302 -74.92 -3.73 -35.82
C THR A 302 -73.75 -3.06 -36.53
N THR A 303 -73.90 -1.82 -37.01
CA THR A 303 -72.85 -1.13 -37.75
C THR A 303 -71.64 -0.89 -36.85
N THR A 304 -71.86 -0.35 -35.65
CA THR A 304 -70.80 -0.10 -34.64
C THR A 304 -70.06 -1.38 -34.27
N LEU A 305 -70.77 -2.46 -33.92
CA LEU A 305 -70.15 -3.71 -33.49
C LEU A 305 -69.59 -4.57 -34.65
N SER A 306 -69.93 -4.28 -35.91
CA SER A 306 -69.47 -5.08 -37.05
C SER A 306 -67.94 -5.11 -37.23
N ASN A 307 -67.24 -4.05 -36.80
CA ASN A 307 -65.79 -3.90 -36.99
C ASN A 307 -64.95 -4.22 -35.75
N HIS A 308 -65.58 -4.66 -34.65
CA HIS A 308 -64.90 -4.95 -33.37
C HIS A 308 -63.61 -5.81 -33.47
N PRO A 309 -63.45 -6.78 -34.42
CA PRO A 309 -62.19 -7.51 -34.54
C PRO A 309 -61.02 -6.64 -35.01
N ALA A 310 -61.27 -5.66 -35.87
CA ALA A 310 -60.26 -4.72 -36.35
C ALA A 310 -59.92 -3.67 -35.29
N ASP A 311 -60.92 -3.18 -34.55
CA ASP A 311 -60.73 -2.19 -33.48
C ASP A 311 -59.83 -2.77 -32.35
N ILE A 312 -60.06 -4.04 -31.97
CA ILE A 312 -59.19 -4.78 -31.03
C ILE A 312 -57.76 -4.92 -31.57
N VAL A 313 -57.58 -5.18 -32.87
CA VAL A 313 -56.25 -5.30 -33.51
C VAL A 313 -55.53 -3.95 -33.60
N ALA A 314 -56.26 -2.84 -33.78
CA ALA A 314 -55.70 -1.50 -33.76
C ALA A 314 -55.08 -1.15 -32.39
N VAL A 315 -55.80 -1.45 -31.30
CA VAL A 315 -55.27 -1.29 -29.94
C VAL A 315 -54.05 -2.19 -29.70
N ALA A 316 -54.09 -3.46 -30.12
CA ALA A 316 -52.95 -4.38 -30.00
C ALA A 316 -51.69 -3.86 -30.71
N SER A 317 -51.86 -3.35 -31.93
CA SER A 317 -50.78 -2.81 -32.76
C SER A 317 -50.18 -1.54 -32.13
N ARG A 318 -51.03 -0.68 -31.56
CA ARG A 318 -50.60 0.53 -30.86
C ARG A 318 -49.83 0.21 -29.59
N LEU A 319 -50.33 -0.73 -28.78
CA LEU A 319 -49.67 -1.21 -27.57
C LEU A 319 -48.26 -1.74 -27.89
N SER A 320 -48.12 -2.58 -28.93
CA SER A 320 -46.82 -3.11 -29.41
C SER A 320 -45.84 -2.01 -29.86
N SER A 321 -46.34 -0.96 -30.53
CA SER A 321 -45.52 0.18 -30.94
C SER A 321 -45.03 0.99 -29.74
N ASP A 322 -45.92 1.31 -28.79
CA ASP A 322 -45.59 2.06 -27.59
C ASP A 322 -44.65 1.24 -26.66
N LEU A 323 -44.84 -0.08 -26.56
CA LEU A 323 -43.93 -1.04 -25.89
C LEU A 323 -42.50 -0.98 -26.43
N THR A 324 -42.35 -1.01 -27.76
CA THR A 324 -41.04 -0.97 -28.42
C THR A 324 -40.32 0.35 -28.14
N ALA A 325 -41.05 1.47 -28.16
CA ALA A 325 -40.52 2.78 -27.79
C ALA A 325 -40.08 2.84 -26.32
N LEU A 326 -40.86 2.25 -25.40
CA LEU A 326 -40.52 2.23 -23.97
C LEU A 326 -39.28 1.37 -23.65
N LYS A 327 -39.14 0.19 -24.27
CA LYS A 327 -37.92 -0.64 -24.15
C LYS A 327 -36.66 0.14 -24.51
N ALA A 328 -36.69 0.85 -25.64
CA ALA A 328 -35.57 1.66 -26.11
C ALA A 328 -35.25 2.87 -25.20
N LEU A 329 -36.20 3.30 -24.36
CA LEU A 329 -36.07 4.51 -23.53
C LEU A 329 -35.51 4.21 -22.14
N VAL A 330 -35.85 3.04 -21.58
CA VAL A 330 -35.32 2.55 -20.31
C VAL A 330 -33.89 2.03 -20.48
N ALA A 331 -33.55 1.45 -21.64
CA ALA A 331 -32.17 1.17 -22.00
C ALA A 331 -31.29 2.41 -21.78
N ASN A 332 -30.19 2.28 -21.03
CA ASN A 332 -29.28 3.38 -20.78
C ASN A 332 -28.27 3.50 -21.91
N THR A 333 -28.19 4.70 -22.47
CA THR A 333 -27.31 5.05 -23.59
C THR A 333 -26.40 6.22 -23.27
N ASP A 334 -26.40 6.71 -22.01
CA ASP A 334 -25.58 7.85 -21.61
C ASP A 334 -24.13 7.37 -21.34
N PRO A 335 -23.16 7.77 -22.18
CA PRO A 335 -21.78 7.26 -22.10
C PRO A 335 -21.10 7.66 -20.78
N GLU A 336 -21.52 8.74 -20.12
CA GLU A 336 -20.95 9.17 -18.83
C GLU A 336 -21.19 8.15 -17.70
N ILE A 337 -22.10 7.19 -17.91
CA ILE A 337 -22.48 6.15 -16.95
C ILE A 337 -22.20 4.75 -17.49
N ILE A 338 -22.51 4.45 -18.76
CA ILE A 338 -22.35 3.08 -19.30
C ILE A 338 -20.94 2.80 -19.83
N SER A 339 -20.12 3.83 -20.05
CA SER A 339 -18.77 3.69 -20.59
C SER A 339 -17.75 4.31 -19.63
N PHE A 340 -16.92 3.46 -19.02
CA PHE A 340 -15.80 3.95 -18.21
C PHE A 340 -14.72 4.65 -19.05
N ALA A 341 -14.66 4.41 -20.36
CA ALA A 341 -13.73 5.08 -21.26
C ALA A 341 -14.16 6.53 -21.58
N ASP A 342 -15.47 6.81 -21.60
CA ASP A 342 -16.03 8.12 -21.94
C ASP A 342 -16.43 8.94 -20.69
N SER A 343 -16.63 8.28 -19.54
CA SER A 343 -17.02 8.89 -18.27
C SER A 343 -15.91 9.75 -17.65
N LYS A 344 -16.19 11.04 -17.48
CA LYS A 344 -15.31 11.99 -16.78
C LYS A 344 -15.24 11.70 -15.29
N LEU A 345 -16.34 11.24 -14.69
CA LEU A 345 -16.37 10.85 -13.28
C LEU A 345 -15.43 9.66 -13.00
N ILE A 346 -15.47 8.64 -13.85
CA ILE A 346 -14.59 7.48 -13.70
C ILE A 346 -13.16 7.86 -14.05
N GLY A 347 -12.94 8.66 -15.10
CA GLY A 347 -11.63 9.23 -15.40
C GLY A 347 -11.02 9.98 -14.20
N ALA A 348 -11.78 10.88 -13.57
CA ALA A 348 -11.31 11.61 -12.39
C ALA A 348 -11.00 10.69 -11.20
N LEU A 349 -11.80 9.65 -10.96
CA LEU A 349 -11.54 8.66 -9.90
C LEU A 349 -10.28 7.83 -10.18
N ILE A 350 -10.11 7.33 -11.41
CA ILE A 350 -8.99 6.50 -11.81
C ILE A 350 -7.70 7.33 -11.79
N HIS A 351 -7.68 8.52 -12.40
CA HIS A 351 -6.53 9.43 -12.34
C HIS A 351 -6.18 9.82 -10.90
N THR A 352 -7.17 10.08 -10.04
CA THR A 352 -6.92 10.31 -8.60
C THR A 352 -6.12 9.17 -7.96
N LEU A 353 -6.29 7.92 -8.40
CA LEU A 353 -5.49 6.79 -7.95
C LEU A 353 -4.14 6.69 -8.69
N ILE A 354 -4.16 6.49 -10.02
CA ILE A 354 -2.96 6.10 -10.79
C ILE A 354 -1.94 7.22 -10.91
N ASP A 355 -2.36 8.49 -10.92
CA ASP A 355 -1.46 9.64 -10.89
C ASP A 355 -0.62 9.68 -9.60
N SER A 356 -0.93 8.82 -8.62
CA SER A 356 -0.14 8.55 -7.42
C SER A 356 0.15 9.79 -6.57
N GLY A 357 -0.71 10.80 -6.65
CA GLY A 357 -0.59 12.08 -5.95
C GLY A 357 -0.61 11.95 -4.42
N VAL A 358 -0.40 13.08 -3.75
CA VAL A 358 -0.24 13.19 -2.29
C VAL A 358 -1.34 12.47 -1.49
N TYR A 359 -2.59 12.56 -1.94
CA TYR A 359 -3.75 11.97 -1.26
C TYR A 359 -4.44 10.87 -2.09
N SER A 360 -3.77 10.31 -3.10
CA SER A 360 -4.37 9.46 -4.15
C SER A 360 -5.25 8.35 -3.59
N ARG A 361 -4.64 7.42 -2.83
CA ARG A 361 -5.31 6.26 -2.24
C ARG A 361 -6.42 6.67 -1.27
N PHE A 362 -6.20 7.66 -0.40
CA PHE A 362 -7.23 8.15 0.52
C PHE A 362 -8.47 8.65 -0.23
N CYS A 363 -8.29 9.52 -1.23
CA CYS A 363 -9.40 10.10 -1.98
C CYS A 363 -10.09 9.07 -2.89
N TYR A 364 -9.34 8.16 -3.50
CA TYR A 364 -9.89 7.04 -4.23
C TYR A 364 -10.77 6.15 -3.32
N HIS A 365 -10.27 5.71 -2.16
CA HIS A 365 -11.06 4.94 -1.19
C HIS A 365 -12.25 5.72 -0.60
N LYS A 366 -12.20 7.07 -0.57
CA LYS A 366 -13.29 7.94 -0.12
C LYS A 366 -14.47 8.00 -1.09
N TYR A 367 -14.25 7.76 -2.40
CA TYR A 367 -15.29 7.95 -3.43
C TYR A 367 -15.59 6.73 -4.31
N LYS A 368 -14.72 5.71 -4.40
CA LYS A 368 -14.91 4.59 -5.34
C LYS A 368 -16.26 3.90 -5.21
N ASP A 369 -16.69 3.57 -3.99
CA ASP A 369 -17.98 2.92 -3.78
C ASP A 369 -19.18 3.86 -4.07
N LEU A 370 -19.00 5.19 -3.99
CA LEU A 370 -20.05 6.17 -4.36
C LEU A 370 -20.22 6.33 -5.88
N VAL A 371 -19.14 6.12 -6.64
CA VAL A 371 -19.20 6.04 -8.12
C VAL A 371 -19.95 4.77 -8.55
N ILE A 372 -19.74 3.64 -7.86
CA ILE A 372 -20.52 2.41 -8.08
C ILE A 372 -22.01 2.61 -7.71
N VAL A 373 -22.31 3.32 -6.62
CA VAL A 373 -23.69 3.63 -6.21
C VAL A 373 -24.43 4.50 -7.23
N ALA A 374 -23.74 5.31 -8.04
CA ALA A 374 -24.35 6.10 -9.12
C ALA A 374 -25.10 5.23 -10.15
N VAL A 375 -24.56 4.05 -10.45
CA VAL A 375 -25.16 3.07 -11.38
C VAL A 375 -26.42 2.46 -10.79
N ALA A 376 -26.36 2.02 -9.52
CA ALA A 376 -27.50 1.48 -8.80
C ALA A 376 -28.64 2.50 -8.66
N TYR A 377 -28.29 3.77 -8.42
CA TYR A 377 -29.25 4.88 -8.34
C TYR A 377 -30.06 5.05 -9.64
N LEU A 378 -29.41 4.97 -10.80
CA LEU A 378 -30.10 5.11 -12.09
C LEU A 378 -31.06 3.96 -12.37
N ALA A 379 -30.67 2.73 -12.04
CA ALA A 379 -31.53 1.56 -12.13
C ALA A 379 -32.75 1.72 -11.23
N GLN A 380 -32.54 2.10 -9.97
CA GLN A 380 -33.58 2.31 -8.98
C GLN A 380 -34.57 3.42 -9.39
N GLU A 381 -34.10 4.56 -9.87
CA GLU A 381 -34.98 5.63 -10.36
C GLU A 381 -35.75 5.22 -11.63
N SER A 382 -35.15 4.40 -12.50
CA SER A 382 -35.84 3.85 -13.67
C SER A 382 -36.95 2.87 -13.27
N SER A 383 -36.70 2.00 -12.30
CA SER A 383 -37.72 1.12 -11.69
C SER A 383 -38.84 1.96 -11.06
N ASN A 384 -38.51 3.01 -10.29
CA ASN A 384 -39.48 3.92 -9.69
C ASN A 384 -40.43 4.56 -10.70
N CYS A 385 -39.95 4.88 -11.91
CA CYS A 385 -40.78 5.40 -12.98
C CYS A 385 -41.76 4.33 -13.52
N ILE A 386 -41.31 3.10 -13.70
CA ILE A 386 -42.09 1.99 -14.27
C ILE A 386 -43.18 1.53 -13.30
N GLU A 387 -42.81 1.31 -12.03
CA GLU A 387 -43.73 0.86 -10.98
C GLU A 387 -44.94 1.80 -10.84
N ARG A 388 -44.74 3.13 -11.02
CA ARG A 388 -45.82 4.15 -10.98
C ARG A 388 -46.90 4.02 -12.05
N GLU A 389 -46.62 3.43 -13.22
CA GLU A 389 -47.62 3.32 -14.30
C GLU A 389 -48.40 1.98 -14.27
N ILE A 390 -47.84 0.93 -13.67
CA ILE A 390 -48.52 -0.38 -13.44
C ILE A 390 -49.94 -0.23 -12.84
N PRO A 391 -50.15 0.50 -11.71
CA PRO A 391 -51.48 0.61 -11.10
C PRO A 391 -52.44 1.45 -11.94
N ARG A 392 -51.94 2.39 -12.75
CA ARG A 392 -52.78 3.22 -13.65
C ARG A 392 -53.36 2.39 -14.79
N LEU A 393 -52.59 1.43 -15.32
CA LEU A 393 -53.11 0.43 -16.26
C LEU A 393 -54.19 -0.44 -15.59
N GLY A 394 -54.02 -0.79 -14.32
CA GLY A 394 -55.04 -1.48 -13.53
C GLY A 394 -56.36 -0.70 -13.44
N HIS A 395 -56.31 0.59 -13.11
CA HIS A 395 -57.51 1.44 -13.09
C HIS A 395 -58.11 1.66 -14.49
N LEU A 396 -57.30 1.66 -15.55
CA LEU A 396 -57.81 1.70 -16.93
C LEU A 396 -58.60 0.43 -17.29
N VAL A 397 -58.24 -0.75 -16.75
CA VAL A 397 -59.07 -1.98 -16.87
C VAL A 397 -60.44 -1.80 -16.23
N GLU A 398 -60.51 -1.19 -15.05
CA GLU A 398 -61.76 -0.94 -14.34
C GLU A 398 -62.65 0.05 -15.11
N ALA A 399 -62.07 1.13 -15.65
CA ALA A 399 -62.76 2.10 -16.48
C ALA A 399 -63.30 1.49 -17.79
N VAL A 400 -62.48 0.69 -18.49
CA VAL A 400 -62.88 -0.04 -19.71
C VAL A 400 -64.07 -0.96 -19.44
N LYS A 401 -64.06 -1.71 -18.33
CA LYS A 401 -65.18 -2.58 -17.95
C LYS A 401 -66.43 -1.78 -17.67
N ALA A 402 -66.34 -0.71 -16.87
CA ALA A 402 -67.48 0.13 -16.54
C ALA A 402 -68.13 0.79 -17.77
N ILE A 403 -67.33 1.18 -18.78
CA ILE A 403 -67.86 1.67 -20.06
C ILE A 403 -68.59 0.54 -20.79
N VAL A 404 -67.95 -0.62 -20.99
CA VAL A 404 -68.59 -1.77 -21.68
C VAL A 404 -69.85 -2.28 -20.97
N ASP A 405 -69.89 -2.25 -19.64
CA ASP A 405 -71.09 -2.59 -18.87
C ASP A 405 -72.19 -1.51 -19.07
N THR A 406 -71.81 -0.23 -19.22
CA THR A 406 -72.75 0.87 -19.55
C THR A 406 -73.31 0.75 -20.97
N GLU A 407 -72.50 0.29 -21.92
CA GLU A 407 -72.89 0.05 -23.32
C GLU A 407 -73.92 -1.06 -23.47
N ARG A 408 -73.83 -2.07 -22.59
CA ARG A 408 -74.76 -3.20 -22.58
C ARG A 408 -76.19 -2.77 -22.26
N PHE A 409 -76.35 -1.83 -21.32
CA PHE A 409 -77.67 -1.28 -20.93
C PHE A 409 -78.40 -0.59 -22.09
N ASP A 410 -77.70 -0.11 -23.11
CA ASP A 410 -78.34 0.60 -24.24
C ASP A 410 -79.20 -0.31 -25.12
N PHE A 411 -78.98 -1.63 -25.08
CA PHE A 411 -79.73 -2.58 -25.92
C PHE A 411 -80.26 -3.84 -25.21
N GLU A 412 -79.90 -4.12 -23.96
CA GLU A 412 -80.31 -5.36 -23.28
C GLU A 412 -81.84 -5.51 -23.12
N ASP A 413 -82.57 -4.41 -22.93
CA ASP A 413 -84.02 -4.41 -22.78
C ASP A 413 -84.79 -4.54 -24.12
N ILE A 414 -84.14 -4.42 -25.29
CA ILE A 414 -84.84 -4.35 -26.59
C ILE A 414 -85.65 -5.62 -26.84
N LEU A 415 -85.12 -6.79 -26.51
CA LEU A 415 -85.81 -8.07 -26.69
C LEU A 415 -87.09 -8.17 -25.86
N ASP A 416 -87.06 -7.73 -24.60
CA ASP A 416 -88.21 -7.77 -23.71
C ASP A 416 -89.31 -6.84 -24.22
N TRP A 417 -88.97 -5.62 -24.62
CA TRP A 417 -89.92 -4.68 -25.25
C TRP A 417 -90.48 -5.21 -26.58
N MET A 418 -89.64 -5.83 -27.42
CA MET A 418 -90.07 -6.44 -28.67
C MET A 418 -90.97 -7.66 -28.43
N THR A 419 -90.70 -8.48 -27.42
CA THR A 419 -91.54 -9.62 -27.04
C THR A 419 -92.93 -9.15 -26.61
N ILE A 420 -93.01 -8.09 -25.79
CA ILE A 420 -94.28 -7.45 -25.41
C ILE A 420 -95.04 -6.93 -26.65
N CYS A 421 -94.36 -6.26 -27.58
CA CYS A 421 -95.00 -5.80 -28.82
C CYS A 421 -95.49 -6.98 -29.69
N ASN A 422 -94.76 -8.11 -29.71
CA ASN A 422 -95.10 -9.30 -30.48
C ASN A 422 -96.37 -10.01 -29.96
N GLU A 423 -96.63 -9.98 -28.64
CA GLU A 423 -97.83 -10.59 -28.04
C GLU A 423 -99.14 -9.83 -28.33
N LEU A 424 -99.06 -8.56 -28.74
CA LEU A 424 -100.23 -7.74 -29.06
C LEU A 424 -101.02 -8.33 -30.24
N GLN A 425 -102.30 -8.65 -29.99
CA GLN A 425 -103.21 -9.25 -30.97
C GLN A 425 -103.82 -8.23 -31.96
N ASP A 426 -103.81 -6.94 -31.60
CA ASP A 426 -104.31 -5.84 -32.42
C ASP A 426 -103.17 -5.35 -33.35
N PRO A 427 -103.30 -5.47 -34.69
CA PRO A 427 -102.24 -5.09 -35.63
C PRO A 427 -101.87 -3.59 -35.57
N THR A 428 -102.84 -2.71 -35.29
CA THR A 428 -102.59 -1.27 -35.18
C THR A 428 -101.78 -0.99 -33.92
N LYS A 429 -102.16 -1.56 -32.77
CA LYS A 429 -101.41 -1.39 -31.52
C LYS A 429 -100.03 -2.05 -31.55
N LYS A 430 -99.89 -3.19 -32.24
CA LYS A 430 -98.59 -3.82 -32.51
C LYS A 430 -97.68 -2.89 -33.31
N SER A 431 -98.21 -2.27 -34.37
CA SER A 431 -97.47 -1.30 -35.18
C SER A 431 -97.07 -0.05 -34.40
N GLU A 432 -98.00 0.53 -33.61
CA GLU A 432 -97.71 1.64 -32.70
C GLU A 432 -96.65 1.27 -31.64
N CYS A 433 -96.70 0.06 -31.09
CA CYS A 433 -95.71 -0.45 -30.14
C CYS A 433 -94.32 -0.55 -30.78
N VAL A 434 -94.20 -1.23 -31.92
CA VAL A 434 -92.93 -1.38 -32.65
C VAL A 434 -92.37 -0.01 -33.05
N GLN A 435 -93.18 0.90 -33.59
CA GLN A 435 -92.74 2.26 -33.92
C GLN A 435 -92.28 3.04 -32.69
N ARG A 436 -92.96 2.91 -31.54
CA ARG A 436 -92.59 3.63 -30.31
C ARG A 436 -91.26 3.15 -29.74
N ILE A 437 -91.02 1.83 -29.73
CA ILE A 437 -89.75 1.28 -29.26
C ILE A 437 -88.64 1.60 -30.27
N SER A 438 -88.85 1.37 -31.57
CA SER A 438 -87.81 1.66 -32.59
C SER A 438 -87.44 3.13 -32.67
N SER A 439 -88.40 4.06 -32.54
CA SER A 439 -88.10 5.50 -32.45
C SER A 439 -87.40 5.94 -31.16
N SER A 440 -87.50 5.14 -30.08
CA SER A 440 -86.79 5.39 -28.83
C SER A 440 -85.36 4.82 -28.84
N TYR A 441 -85.17 3.64 -29.41
CA TYR A 441 -83.88 2.94 -29.46
C TYR A 441 -83.01 3.28 -30.67
N THR A 442 -83.54 3.87 -31.74
CA THR A 442 -82.73 4.34 -32.88
C THR A 442 -81.78 5.48 -32.49
N PRO A 443 -82.21 6.54 -31.77
CA PRO A 443 -81.29 7.55 -31.23
C PRO A 443 -80.34 6.99 -30.16
N LEU A 444 -80.78 5.99 -29.38
CA LEU A 444 -79.91 5.32 -28.41
C LEU A 444 -78.78 4.53 -29.09
N GLY A 445 -79.03 3.99 -30.29
CA GLY A 445 -78.00 3.37 -31.13
C GLY A 445 -76.99 4.36 -31.73
N ASP A 446 -77.34 5.64 -31.85
CA ASP A 446 -76.38 6.70 -32.16
C ASP A 446 -75.53 7.04 -30.92
N TYR A 447 -76.13 7.15 -29.73
CA TYR A 447 -75.38 7.35 -28.48
C TYR A 447 -74.45 6.19 -28.11
N PHE A 448 -74.85 4.95 -28.44
CA PHE A 448 -74.02 3.76 -28.33
C PHE A 448 -72.76 3.86 -29.19
N ALA A 449 -72.88 4.39 -30.42
CA ALA A 449 -71.71 4.61 -31.28
C ALA A 449 -70.75 5.65 -30.66
N ASP A 450 -71.26 6.77 -30.14
CA ASP A 450 -70.46 7.81 -29.47
C ASP A 450 -69.72 7.26 -28.23
N LYS A 451 -70.38 6.42 -27.42
CA LYS A 451 -69.77 5.77 -26.25
C LYS A 451 -68.71 4.73 -26.66
N TYR A 452 -68.94 4.00 -27.76
CA TYR A 452 -68.04 2.95 -28.22
C TYR A 452 -66.76 3.57 -28.77
N ASP A 453 -66.86 4.69 -29.50
CA ASP A 453 -65.70 5.50 -29.89
C ASP A 453 -64.96 6.06 -28.65
N LEU A 454 -65.69 6.55 -27.63
CA LEU A 454 -65.11 7.05 -26.37
C LEU A 454 -64.28 5.98 -25.62
N LEU A 455 -64.66 4.70 -25.68
CA LEU A 455 -63.89 3.59 -25.12
C LEU A 455 -62.48 3.52 -25.72
N TYR A 456 -62.38 3.67 -27.05
CA TYR A 456 -61.11 3.63 -27.77
C TYR A 456 -60.33 4.93 -27.59
N ASP A 457 -60.97 6.09 -27.64
CA ASP A 457 -60.32 7.38 -27.39
C ASP A 457 -59.72 7.47 -25.98
N LEU A 458 -60.44 7.03 -24.94
CA LEU A 458 -59.91 6.93 -23.58
C LEU A 458 -58.69 6.00 -23.53
N THR A 459 -58.79 4.83 -24.17
CA THR A 459 -57.70 3.84 -24.24
C THR A 459 -56.46 4.43 -24.91
N TYR A 460 -56.60 5.06 -26.08
CA TYR A 460 -55.49 5.65 -26.82
C TYR A 460 -54.86 6.84 -26.08
N THR A 461 -55.69 7.69 -25.45
CA THR A 461 -55.21 8.84 -24.68
C THR A 461 -54.42 8.41 -23.46
N GLU A 462 -54.91 7.46 -22.64
CA GLU A 462 -54.16 7.02 -21.44
C GLU A 462 -52.93 6.18 -21.76
N LEU A 463 -52.93 5.34 -22.81
CA LEU A 463 -51.72 4.64 -23.24
C LEU A 463 -50.64 5.61 -23.73
N ASN A 464 -51.03 6.65 -24.49
CA ASN A 464 -50.09 7.68 -24.92
C ASN A 464 -49.62 8.56 -23.75
N ALA A 465 -50.51 8.87 -22.79
CA ALA A 465 -50.15 9.61 -21.58
C ALA A 465 -49.18 8.80 -20.70
N CYS A 466 -49.43 7.50 -20.48
CA CYS A 466 -48.53 6.56 -19.81
C CYS A 466 -47.13 6.60 -20.42
N LYS A 467 -47.02 6.49 -21.75
CA LYS A 467 -45.73 6.58 -22.46
C LYS A 467 -45.01 7.91 -22.20
N GLN A 468 -45.73 9.04 -22.28
CA GLN A 468 -45.13 10.36 -22.06
C GLN A 468 -44.73 10.58 -20.60
N ARG A 469 -45.54 10.12 -19.64
CA ARG A 469 -45.23 10.18 -18.20
C ARG A 469 -43.98 9.37 -17.87
N LEU A 470 -43.86 8.15 -18.41
CA LEU A 470 -42.66 7.33 -18.24
C LEU A 470 -41.42 7.99 -18.87
N ASN A 471 -41.54 8.47 -20.11
CA ASN A 471 -40.47 9.18 -20.82
C ASN A 471 -39.94 10.37 -20.00
N ILE A 472 -40.83 11.25 -19.57
CA ILE A 472 -40.49 12.43 -18.77
C ILE A 472 -39.81 12.00 -17.46
N CYS A 473 -40.35 11.00 -16.76
CA CYS A 473 -39.78 10.50 -15.51
C CYS A 473 -38.35 9.98 -15.69
N VAL A 474 -38.14 9.05 -16.63
CA VAL A 474 -36.83 8.43 -16.90
C VAL A 474 -35.82 9.48 -17.39
N GLN A 475 -36.22 10.41 -18.26
CA GLN A 475 -35.33 11.47 -18.76
C GLN A 475 -34.97 12.49 -17.69
N LEU A 476 -35.89 12.83 -16.78
CA LEU A 476 -35.58 13.69 -15.63
C LEU A 476 -34.62 13.00 -14.66
N SER A 477 -34.80 11.71 -14.38
CA SER A 477 -33.88 10.94 -13.53
C SER A 477 -32.47 10.84 -14.14
N LYS A 478 -32.37 10.55 -15.45
CA LYS A 478 -31.10 10.59 -16.19
C LYS A 478 -30.42 11.96 -16.06
N ARG A 479 -31.15 13.05 -16.34
CA ARG A 479 -30.62 14.43 -16.24
C ARG A 479 -30.23 14.85 -14.82
N ALA A 480 -30.99 14.47 -13.79
CA ALA A 480 -30.66 14.79 -12.40
C ALA A 480 -29.34 14.11 -11.96
N LEU A 481 -29.08 12.92 -12.49
CA LEU A 481 -27.82 12.22 -12.29
C LEU A 481 -26.67 12.86 -13.08
N THR A 482 -26.82 13.07 -14.39
CA THR A 482 -25.73 13.51 -15.28
C THR A 482 -25.42 15.00 -15.25
N LEU A 483 -26.38 15.86 -14.89
CA LEU A 483 -26.18 17.32 -14.78
C LEU A 483 -26.02 17.81 -13.33
N GLY A 484 -26.33 16.95 -12.35
CA GLY A 484 -26.24 17.26 -10.92
C GLY A 484 -25.20 16.40 -10.20
N TYR A 485 -25.59 15.18 -9.86
CA TYR A 485 -24.79 14.29 -8.99
C TYR A 485 -23.40 13.94 -9.58
N VAL A 486 -23.31 13.66 -10.88
CA VAL A 486 -22.05 13.29 -11.54
C VAL A 486 -21.03 14.45 -11.52
N PRO A 487 -21.35 15.68 -11.98
CA PRO A 487 -20.44 16.82 -11.86
C PRO A 487 -20.07 17.19 -10.41
N GLU A 488 -21.01 17.09 -9.47
CA GLU A 488 -20.74 17.34 -8.05
C GLU A 488 -19.75 16.32 -7.47
N LEU A 489 -19.93 15.03 -7.76
CA LEU A 489 -19.04 13.97 -7.29
C LEU A 489 -17.66 14.04 -7.96
N GLN A 490 -17.59 14.39 -9.25
CA GLN A 490 -16.33 14.64 -9.95
C GLN A 490 -15.55 15.78 -9.28
N ALA A 491 -16.19 16.92 -9.02
CA ALA A 491 -15.55 18.06 -8.36
C ALA A 491 -15.12 17.76 -6.91
N ALA A 492 -15.84 16.87 -6.21
CA ALA A 492 -15.50 16.39 -4.87
C ALA A 492 -14.27 15.46 -4.86
N ILE A 493 -14.12 14.63 -5.90
CA ILE A 493 -12.95 13.78 -6.14
C ILE A 493 -11.72 14.65 -6.44
N GLU A 494 -11.82 15.53 -7.45
CA GLU A 494 -10.73 16.43 -7.87
C GLU A 494 -10.25 17.33 -6.72
N ARG A 495 -11.18 17.89 -5.93
CA ARG A 495 -10.82 18.71 -4.76
C ARG A 495 -10.11 17.89 -3.70
N CYS A 496 -10.57 16.68 -3.41
CA CYS A 496 -9.89 15.80 -2.47
C CYS A 496 -8.47 15.47 -2.95
N ALA A 497 -8.28 15.13 -4.24
CA ALA A 497 -6.96 14.84 -4.79
C ALA A 497 -5.97 16.01 -4.58
N ALA A 498 -6.46 17.25 -4.68
CA ALA A 498 -5.67 18.46 -4.47
C ALA A 498 -5.45 18.85 -2.99
N THR A 499 -6.45 18.68 -2.11
CA THR A 499 -6.43 19.23 -0.73
C THR A 499 -6.44 18.20 0.39
N GLY A 500 -6.72 16.94 0.11
CA GLY A 500 -6.75 15.85 1.08
C GLY A 500 -8.03 15.81 1.93
N PRO A 501 -7.95 15.30 3.18
CA PRO A 501 -9.06 15.36 4.13
C PRO A 501 -9.40 16.83 4.44
N THR A 502 -10.66 17.23 4.26
CA THR A 502 -11.07 18.63 4.47
C THR A 502 -12.43 18.72 5.14
N ASN A 503 -12.45 19.39 6.30
CA ASN A 503 -13.64 19.72 7.09
C ASN A 503 -14.56 20.75 6.39
N VAL A 504 -15.15 20.44 5.24
CA VAL A 504 -16.03 21.38 4.50
C VAL A 504 -17.28 20.70 3.91
N TYR A 505 -18.40 20.81 4.61
CA TYR A 505 -19.78 21.09 4.15
C TYR A 505 -20.33 20.64 2.76
N GLU A 506 -19.79 19.62 2.09
CA GLU A 506 -20.25 19.28 0.72
C GLU A 506 -21.66 18.67 0.65
N MET A 507 -22.11 17.93 1.68
CA MET A 507 -23.40 17.20 1.61
C MET A 507 -24.67 18.08 1.75
N ASN A 508 -24.56 19.36 2.10
CA ASN A 508 -25.74 20.22 2.30
C ASN A 508 -26.43 20.65 0.98
N ARG A 509 -25.87 20.35 -0.20
CA ARG A 509 -26.48 20.67 -1.50
C ARG A 509 -27.32 19.55 -2.11
N LEU A 510 -26.97 18.29 -1.85
CA LEU A 510 -27.68 17.11 -2.37
C LEU A 510 -29.15 17.03 -1.92
N VAL A 511 -29.49 17.64 -0.77
CA VAL A 511 -30.83 17.61 -0.18
C VAL A 511 -31.83 18.53 -0.90
N LEU A 512 -31.38 19.61 -1.57
CA LEU A 512 -32.31 20.62 -2.12
C LEU A 512 -32.87 20.32 -3.52
N ALA A 513 -32.22 19.48 -4.32
CA ALA A 513 -32.59 19.31 -5.74
C ALA A 513 -33.83 18.40 -5.99
N PHE A 514 -34.19 17.54 -5.04
CA PHE A 514 -35.07 16.38 -5.31
C PHE A 514 -36.54 16.53 -4.88
N GLY A 515 -36.97 17.74 -4.47
CA GLY A 515 -38.29 17.96 -3.86
C GLY A 515 -39.52 17.87 -4.79
N LEU A 516 -39.36 17.83 -6.13
CA LEU A 516 -40.42 18.31 -7.05
C LEU A 516 -41.24 17.28 -7.85
N VAL A 517 -41.09 15.96 -7.65
CA VAL A 517 -41.81 14.94 -8.47
C VAL A 517 -42.51 13.87 -7.62
N CYS A 518 -43.63 14.26 -7.01
CA CYS A 518 -44.54 13.38 -6.26
C CYS A 518 -45.97 13.48 -6.81
N LEU A 519 -46.59 12.33 -7.11
CA LEU A 519 -48.01 11.99 -6.80
C LEU A 519 -48.41 10.60 -7.37
N LEU A 520 -48.99 9.76 -6.48
CA LEU A 520 -49.77 8.51 -6.71
C LEU A 520 -48.99 7.20 -7.02
N GLN A 521 -49.56 6.05 -6.61
CA GLN A 521 -48.83 4.89 -6.01
C GLN A 521 -49.23 3.46 -6.45
N GLY A 522 -48.34 2.50 -6.14
CA GLY A 522 -48.35 1.04 -6.41
C GLY A 522 -47.13 0.67 -7.27
N LEU A 523 -46.59 -0.57 -7.32
CA LEU A 523 -46.72 -1.85 -6.55
C LEU A 523 -45.51 -2.76 -6.97
N SER A 524 -45.08 -3.87 -6.32
CA SER A 524 -45.50 -4.68 -5.15
C SER A 524 -44.33 -5.53 -4.60
N ALA A 525 -44.42 -6.06 -3.37
CA ALA A 525 -43.50 -7.06 -2.80
C ALA A 525 -44.19 -8.29 -2.14
N GLU A 526 -43.42 -9.33 -1.83
CA GLU A 526 -43.85 -10.68 -1.39
C GLU A 526 -44.34 -10.70 0.09
N PRO A 527 -45.22 -11.63 0.54
CA PRO A 527 -45.94 -11.43 1.83
C PRO A 527 -45.13 -11.67 3.11
N ARG A 528 -44.83 -10.60 3.87
CA ARG A 528 -44.31 -10.65 5.26
C ARG A 528 -44.82 -9.44 6.07
N PRO A 529 -45.33 -9.60 7.31
CA PRO A 529 -45.74 -8.47 8.15
C PRO A 529 -44.51 -7.82 8.84
N GLU A 530 -44.35 -6.49 8.74
CA GLU A 530 -43.12 -5.77 9.11
C GLU A 530 -43.37 -4.34 9.67
N PHE A 531 -42.36 -3.69 10.26
CA PHE A 531 -42.34 -2.27 10.69
C PHE A 531 -43.43 -1.84 11.70
N GLY A 532 -43.93 -2.78 12.50
CA GLY A 532 -45.00 -2.55 13.47
C GLY A 532 -46.41 -2.67 12.90
N ILE A 533 -46.57 -3.16 11.66
CA ILE A 533 -47.87 -3.42 11.02
C ILE A 533 -47.98 -4.85 10.51
N SER A 534 -49.19 -5.29 10.16
CA SER A 534 -49.48 -6.64 9.67
C SER A 534 -49.41 -6.79 8.14
N LEU A 535 -48.79 -5.84 7.43
CA LEU A 535 -48.67 -5.81 5.96
C LEU A 535 -47.19 -5.74 5.57
N THR A 536 -46.83 -6.27 4.39
CA THR A 536 -45.51 -6.03 3.80
C THR A 536 -45.36 -4.60 3.32
N LEU A 537 -44.13 -4.09 3.37
CA LEU A 537 -43.73 -2.88 2.67
C LEU A 537 -42.86 -3.23 1.45
N ASP A 538 -42.92 -2.41 0.41
CA ASP A 538 -42.08 -2.59 -0.77
C ASP A 538 -40.60 -2.28 -0.46
N ALA A 539 -39.68 -2.90 -1.21
CA ALA A 539 -38.21 -2.74 -1.14
C ALA A 539 -37.48 -3.24 0.13
N THR A 540 -38.16 -3.88 1.09
CA THR A 540 -37.54 -4.27 2.38
C THR A 540 -36.48 -5.37 2.27
N ASP A 541 -36.59 -6.29 1.31
CA ASP A 541 -35.52 -7.24 0.97
C ASP A 541 -34.24 -6.54 0.49
N ARG A 542 -34.37 -5.50 -0.35
CA ARG A 542 -33.22 -4.72 -0.86
C ARG A 542 -32.54 -3.96 0.29
N ILE A 543 -33.31 -3.38 1.21
CA ILE A 543 -32.77 -2.72 2.41
C ILE A 543 -32.05 -3.74 3.31
N THR A 544 -32.61 -4.94 3.45
CA THR A 544 -32.01 -6.03 4.23
C THR A 544 -30.69 -6.53 3.62
N ALA A 545 -30.59 -6.62 2.30
CA ALA A 545 -29.35 -6.94 1.60
C ALA A 545 -28.28 -5.85 1.79
N GLU A 546 -28.63 -4.58 1.65
CA GLU A 546 -27.69 -3.46 1.86
C GLU A 546 -27.24 -3.34 3.33
N LYS A 547 -28.14 -3.61 4.29
CA LYS A 547 -27.79 -3.78 5.72
C LYS A 547 -26.77 -4.91 5.90
N ALA A 548 -27.00 -6.08 5.29
CA ALA A 548 -26.07 -7.21 5.41
C ALA A 548 -24.68 -6.86 4.83
N ASN A 549 -24.64 -6.19 3.67
CA ASN A 549 -23.39 -5.72 3.07
C ASN A 549 -22.65 -4.71 3.97
N ALA A 550 -23.38 -3.77 4.60
CA ALA A 550 -22.79 -2.81 5.55
C ALA A 550 -22.24 -3.48 6.82
N LEU A 551 -22.96 -4.46 7.37
CA LEU A 551 -22.49 -5.27 8.50
C LEU A 551 -21.27 -6.14 8.14
N GLY A 552 -21.16 -6.60 6.89
CA GLY A 552 -19.97 -7.28 6.38
C GLY A 552 -18.72 -6.40 6.49
N ILE A 553 -18.78 -5.16 5.98
CA ILE A 553 -17.67 -4.19 6.10
C ILE A 553 -17.36 -3.88 7.57
N ASN A 554 -18.37 -3.80 8.42
CA ASN A 554 -18.16 -3.61 9.87
C ASN A 554 -17.45 -4.80 10.54
N ALA A 555 -17.80 -6.03 10.14
CA ALA A 555 -17.11 -7.24 10.60
C ALA A 555 -15.65 -7.30 10.12
N GLU A 556 -15.36 -6.80 8.91
CA GLU A 556 -13.98 -6.64 8.42
C GLU A 556 -13.18 -5.61 9.23
N ILE A 557 -13.79 -4.48 9.61
CA ILE A 557 -13.17 -3.48 10.50
C ILE A 557 -12.89 -4.10 11.89
N LYS A 558 -13.85 -4.82 12.46
CA LYS A 558 -13.72 -5.55 13.73
C LYS A 558 -12.61 -6.61 13.70
N ALA A 559 -12.37 -7.22 12.53
CA ALA A 559 -11.35 -8.25 12.34
C ALA A 559 -9.92 -7.70 12.21
N LEU A 560 -9.73 -6.37 12.16
CA LEU A 560 -8.40 -5.77 12.14
C LEU A 560 -7.68 -5.99 13.48
N VAL A 561 -6.45 -6.48 13.41
CA VAL A 561 -5.60 -6.76 14.58
C VAL A 561 -4.37 -5.85 14.54
N VAL A 562 -4.14 -5.09 15.61
CA VAL A 562 -2.92 -4.30 15.77
C VAL A 562 -1.85 -5.13 16.47
N ALA A 563 -0.71 -5.34 15.83
CA ALA A 563 0.39 -6.11 16.40
C ALA A 563 0.92 -5.47 17.71
N PRO A 564 1.46 -6.24 18.67
CA PRO A 564 2.17 -5.69 19.83
C PRO A 564 3.38 -4.85 19.41
N ILE A 565 3.55 -3.67 20.02
CA ILE A 565 4.71 -2.79 19.81
C ILE A 565 5.88 -3.32 20.64
N ALA A 566 6.92 -3.85 19.98
CA ALA A 566 8.11 -4.42 20.60
C ALA A 566 9.27 -3.42 20.77
N SER A 567 9.28 -2.33 20.00
CA SER A 567 10.29 -1.27 20.07
C SER A 567 10.33 -0.55 21.41
N GLY A 568 9.21 -0.49 22.13
CA GLY A 568 9.04 0.33 23.33
C GLY A 568 8.90 1.84 23.05
N MET A 569 8.74 2.25 21.79
CA MET A 569 8.52 3.65 21.45
C MET A 569 7.14 4.12 21.94
N ALA A 570 7.12 5.17 22.75
CA ALA A 570 5.90 5.64 23.42
C ALA A 570 4.82 6.10 22.43
N LYS A 571 5.20 6.85 21.38
CA LYS A 571 4.25 7.31 20.35
C LYS A 571 3.53 6.15 19.66
N LEU A 572 4.26 5.12 19.21
CA LEU A 572 3.69 3.93 18.57
C LEU A 572 2.70 3.20 19.50
N SER A 573 3.03 3.12 20.79
CA SER A 573 2.18 2.52 21.81
C SER A 573 0.88 3.31 22.02
N VAL A 574 0.94 4.64 22.06
CA VAL A 574 -0.24 5.52 22.12
C VAL A 574 -1.10 5.33 20.87
N THR A 575 -0.53 5.40 19.66
CA THR A 575 -1.27 5.22 18.42
C THR A 575 -1.94 3.85 18.36
N LYS A 576 -1.25 2.76 18.73
CA LYS A 576 -1.85 1.42 18.85
C LYS A 576 -3.10 1.45 19.72
N THR A 577 -3.01 1.98 20.94
CA THR A 577 -4.15 2.05 21.87
C THR A 577 -5.32 2.86 21.29
N GLN A 578 -5.04 3.98 20.60
CA GLN A 578 -6.09 4.77 19.94
C GLN A 578 -6.76 4.01 18.80
N ILE A 579 -5.99 3.31 17.95
CA ILE A 579 -6.52 2.52 16.82
C ILE A 579 -7.34 1.31 17.31
N GLU A 580 -6.89 0.60 18.34
CA GLU A 580 -7.68 -0.47 18.98
C GLU A 580 -8.97 0.06 19.61
N THR A 581 -8.93 1.27 20.18
CA THR A 581 -10.11 1.95 20.72
C THR A 581 -11.09 2.29 19.61
N VAL A 582 -10.63 2.81 18.46
CA VAL A 582 -11.49 3.04 17.28
C VAL A 582 -12.15 1.76 16.81
N ILE A 583 -11.38 0.68 16.58
CA ILE A 583 -11.91 -0.60 16.10
C ILE A 583 -13.01 -1.12 17.04
N THR A 584 -12.73 -1.15 18.35
CA THR A 584 -13.64 -1.69 19.36
C THR A 584 -14.90 -0.84 19.53
N ALA A 585 -14.73 0.48 19.64
CA ALA A 585 -15.84 1.40 19.90
C ALA A 585 -16.70 1.62 18.64
N PHE A 586 -16.12 1.57 17.44
CA PHE A 586 -16.88 1.63 16.20
C PHE A 586 -17.81 0.42 16.08
N ASP A 587 -17.29 -0.82 16.18
CA ASP A 587 -18.12 -2.04 16.16
C ASP A 587 -19.22 -2.03 17.22
N ALA A 588 -18.88 -1.68 18.47
CA ALA A 588 -19.83 -1.64 19.58
C ALA A 588 -20.98 -0.63 19.39
N LYS A 589 -20.83 0.34 18.48
CA LYS A 589 -21.82 1.40 18.22
C LYS A 589 -22.54 1.21 16.89
N THR A 590 -21.93 0.60 15.88
CA THR A 590 -22.53 0.35 14.55
C THR A 590 -23.28 -0.98 14.48
N THR A 591 -22.77 -2.07 15.08
CA THR A 591 -23.43 -3.39 15.08
C THR A 591 -24.86 -3.35 15.64
N PRO A 592 -25.17 -2.61 16.75
CA PRO A 592 -26.54 -2.49 17.26
C PRO A 592 -27.57 -1.93 16.26
N ILE A 593 -27.15 -1.13 15.26
CA ILE A 593 -28.05 -0.60 14.22
C ILE A 593 -28.63 -1.74 13.38
N GLY A 594 -27.81 -2.74 13.04
CA GLY A 594 -28.24 -3.93 12.32
C GLY A 594 -29.23 -4.77 13.11
N THR A 595 -28.92 -5.04 14.39
CA THR A 595 -29.82 -5.79 15.29
C THR A 595 -31.14 -5.06 15.54
N ALA A 596 -31.10 -3.73 15.66
CA ALA A 596 -32.30 -2.92 15.82
C ALA A 596 -33.14 -2.84 14.52
N TYR A 597 -32.51 -2.88 13.35
CA TYR A 597 -33.23 -3.05 12.07
C TYR A 597 -33.92 -4.41 12.00
N ASP A 598 -33.25 -5.50 12.40
CA ASP A 598 -33.88 -6.83 12.40
C ASP A 598 -35.05 -6.92 13.40
N THR A 599 -34.97 -6.17 14.50
CA THR A 599 -36.08 -6.00 15.46
C THR A 599 -37.23 -5.19 14.86
N LEU A 600 -36.92 -4.11 14.13
CA LEU A 600 -37.89 -3.27 13.41
C LEU A 600 -38.62 -4.06 12.31
N LEU A 601 -37.89 -4.89 11.57
CA LEU A 601 -38.44 -5.77 10.53
C LEU A 601 -39.38 -6.83 11.12
N ALA A 602 -39.06 -7.39 12.29
CA ALA A 602 -39.87 -8.41 12.96
C ALA A 602 -41.10 -7.86 13.74
N ALA A 603 -41.23 -6.54 13.89
CA ALA A 603 -42.32 -5.93 14.65
C ALA A 603 -43.66 -5.98 13.90
N THR A 604 -44.70 -6.48 14.55
CA THR A 604 -46.04 -6.74 13.94
C THR A 604 -47.21 -6.45 14.89
N ASP A 605 -46.92 -5.87 16.06
CA ASP A 605 -47.85 -5.69 17.19
C ASP A 605 -48.85 -4.52 17.04
N GLY A 606 -48.78 -3.79 15.93
CA GLY A 606 -49.57 -2.58 15.70
C GLY A 606 -49.00 -1.32 16.34
N ASN A 607 -47.81 -1.36 16.95
CA ASN A 607 -47.19 -0.24 17.65
C ASN A 607 -45.94 0.30 16.92
N ILE A 608 -46.20 1.12 15.90
CA ILE A 608 -45.18 1.78 15.07
C ILE A 608 -44.18 2.61 15.91
N ASP A 609 -44.64 3.25 16.99
CA ASP A 609 -43.76 4.04 17.86
C ASP A 609 -42.71 3.18 18.56
N ASN A 610 -43.14 2.06 19.15
CA ASN A 610 -42.24 1.10 19.79
C ASN A 610 -41.32 0.40 18.78
N ALA A 611 -41.82 0.07 17.58
CA ALA A 611 -41.03 -0.61 16.55
C ALA A 611 -39.81 0.22 16.10
N PHE A 612 -40.00 1.52 15.84
CA PHE A 612 -38.93 2.42 15.39
C PHE A 612 -38.04 2.96 16.54
N GLY A 613 -38.46 2.82 17.80
CA GLY A 613 -37.71 3.33 18.96
C GLY A 613 -36.28 2.80 19.04
N PRO A 614 -36.06 1.47 19.14
CA PRO A 614 -34.72 0.87 19.23
C PRO A 614 -33.80 1.24 18.07
N PHE A 615 -34.32 1.29 16.83
CA PHE A 615 -33.54 1.62 15.64
C PHE A 615 -33.01 3.06 15.67
N ASN A 616 -33.88 4.03 16.01
CA ASN A 616 -33.48 5.42 16.19
C ASN A 616 -32.49 5.59 17.34
N THR A 617 -32.67 4.88 18.47
CA THR A 617 -31.74 4.90 19.60
C THR A 617 -30.36 4.33 19.26
N ALA A 618 -30.30 3.26 18.46
CA ALA A 618 -29.03 2.71 17.98
C ALA A 618 -28.27 3.69 17.08
N ILE A 619 -28.98 4.36 16.16
CA ILE A 619 -28.41 5.41 15.30
C ILE A 619 -27.90 6.59 16.15
N ASP A 620 -28.68 7.06 17.12
CA ASP A 620 -28.26 8.15 18.02
C ASP A 620 -27.02 7.78 18.85
N GLY A 621 -26.91 6.53 19.30
CA GLY A 621 -25.73 6.01 19.98
C GLY A 621 -24.46 6.06 19.11
N ALA A 622 -24.58 5.76 17.82
CA ALA A 622 -23.49 5.84 16.86
C ALA A 622 -23.12 7.29 16.51
N ILE A 623 -24.11 8.18 16.28
CA ILE A 623 -23.86 9.60 16.04
C ILE A 623 -23.18 10.25 17.25
N ALA A 624 -23.62 9.95 18.47
CA ALA A 624 -23.01 10.47 19.70
C ALA A 624 -21.55 10.05 19.85
N TYR A 625 -21.23 8.77 19.60
CA TYR A 625 -19.85 8.29 19.59
C TYR A 625 -18.98 9.05 18.57
N ILE A 626 -19.48 9.16 17.33
CA ILE A 626 -18.75 9.78 16.22
C ILE A 626 -18.51 11.28 16.44
N THR A 627 -19.49 11.99 17.00
CA THR A 627 -19.44 13.46 17.15
C THR A 627 -18.85 13.93 18.47
N THR A 628 -18.79 13.07 19.49
CA THR A 628 -18.33 13.41 20.85
C THR A 628 -17.18 12.53 21.32
N ASP A 629 -17.41 11.22 21.48
CA ASP A 629 -16.43 10.30 22.06
C ASP A 629 -15.14 10.19 21.21
N ALA A 630 -15.29 10.13 19.89
CA ALA A 630 -14.18 10.02 18.94
C ALA A 630 -13.27 11.26 18.90
N ALA A 631 -13.73 12.43 19.38
CA ALA A 631 -12.91 13.64 19.45
C ALA A 631 -11.75 13.51 20.46
N ALA A 632 -11.88 12.66 21.48
CA ALA A 632 -10.78 12.36 22.40
C ALA A 632 -9.64 11.60 21.71
N ILE A 633 -9.99 10.70 20.78
CA ILE A 633 -9.05 9.87 20.00
C ILE A 633 -8.23 10.76 19.06
N THR A 634 -8.90 11.63 18.30
CA THR A 634 -8.24 12.56 17.36
C THR A 634 -7.37 13.58 18.11
N THR A 635 -7.82 14.07 19.27
CA THR A 635 -7.02 14.92 20.16
C THR A 635 -5.76 14.21 20.66
N ALA A 636 -5.85 12.93 21.07
CA ALA A 636 -4.70 12.15 21.52
C ALA A 636 -3.66 11.94 20.40
N LEU A 637 -4.11 11.67 19.16
CA LEU A 637 -3.24 11.56 17.98
C LEU A 637 -2.58 12.89 17.62
N THR A 638 -3.33 14.00 17.66
CA THR A 638 -2.79 15.34 17.42
C THR A 638 -1.72 15.72 18.45
N THR A 639 -1.90 15.31 19.71
CA THR A 639 -0.95 15.59 20.82
C THR A 639 0.43 14.96 20.60
N ILE A 640 0.51 13.85 19.86
CA ILE A 640 1.78 13.19 19.48
C ILE A 640 2.28 13.57 18.07
N SER A 641 1.67 14.59 17.47
CA SER A 641 1.93 15.12 16.12
C SER A 641 1.47 14.24 14.96
N TYR A 642 0.51 13.32 15.16
CA TYR A 642 -0.08 12.50 14.09
C TYR A 642 -1.41 13.07 13.58
N SER A 643 -1.36 14.33 13.13
CA SER A 643 -2.52 15.04 12.60
C SER A 643 -3.09 14.39 11.34
N GLY A 644 -2.28 13.81 10.46
CA GLY A 644 -2.78 13.13 9.26
C GLY A 644 -3.78 12.01 9.55
N ILE A 645 -3.52 11.17 10.57
CA ILE A 645 -4.47 10.12 10.99
C ILE A 645 -5.73 10.77 11.58
N SER A 646 -5.56 11.80 12.42
CA SER A 646 -6.65 12.55 13.03
C SER A 646 -7.59 13.16 11.99
N ASP A 647 -7.04 13.80 10.96
CA ASP A 647 -7.78 14.49 9.90
C ASP A 647 -8.52 13.48 9.00
N GLN A 648 -7.86 12.37 8.64
CA GLN A 648 -8.47 11.28 7.87
C GLN A 648 -9.63 10.62 8.64
N LEU A 649 -9.44 10.29 9.92
CA LEU A 649 -10.50 9.74 10.77
C LEU A 649 -11.65 10.72 10.91
N THR A 650 -11.36 12.01 11.14
CA THR A 650 -12.37 13.07 11.27
C THR A 650 -13.24 13.20 10.01
N ASP A 651 -12.62 13.19 8.82
CA ASP A 651 -13.33 13.25 7.53
C ASP A 651 -14.25 12.02 7.33
N ALA A 652 -13.74 10.82 7.59
CA ALA A 652 -14.52 9.58 7.48
C ALA A 652 -15.70 9.55 8.46
N PHE A 653 -15.44 9.94 9.71
CA PHE A 653 -16.43 10.03 10.78
C PHE A 653 -17.54 11.05 10.50
N GLN A 654 -17.21 12.25 10.01
CA GLN A 654 -18.22 13.24 9.63
C GLN A 654 -19.15 12.73 8.51
N ARG A 655 -18.62 12.03 7.51
CA ARG A 655 -19.43 11.44 6.42
C ARG A 655 -20.37 10.35 6.95
N ILE A 656 -19.90 9.50 7.86
CA ILE A 656 -20.72 8.46 8.49
C ILE A 656 -21.82 9.10 9.38
N ALA A 657 -21.50 10.12 10.18
CA ALA A 657 -22.52 10.85 10.95
C ALA A 657 -23.59 11.50 10.06
N ALA A 658 -23.20 12.06 8.91
CA ALA A 658 -24.14 12.62 7.93
C ALA A 658 -25.03 11.52 7.31
N GLY A 659 -24.47 10.38 6.92
CA GLY A 659 -25.22 9.23 6.41
C GLY A 659 -26.18 8.63 7.44
N LEU A 660 -25.76 8.53 8.71
CA LEU A 660 -26.61 8.11 9.82
C LEU A 660 -27.75 9.10 10.09
N THR A 661 -27.50 10.39 9.94
CA THR A 661 -28.52 11.45 10.10
C THR A 661 -29.57 11.39 8.98
N ASP A 662 -29.15 11.16 7.74
CA ASP A 662 -30.06 10.91 6.61
C ASP A 662 -30.88 9.63 6.84
N LEU A 663 -30.24 8.51 7.20
CA LEU A 663 -30.90 7.25 7.53
C LEU A 663 -31.99 7.42 8.60
N LYS A 664 -31.68 8.13 9.70
CA LYS A 664 -32.66 8.46 10.74
C LYS A 664 -33.83 9.29 10.20
N THR A 665 -33.53 10.27 9.33
CA THR A 665 -34.52 11.14 8.71
C THR A 665 -35.45 10.36 7.79
N GLN A 666 -34.94 9.47 6.93
CA GLN A 666 -35.76 8.65 6.05
C GLN A 666 -36.56 7.59 6.81
N ALA A 667 -35.99 6.99 7.86
CA ALA A 667 -36.74 6.11 8.76
C ALA A 667 -37.89 6.86 9.46
N GLY A 668 -37.66 8.10 9.91
CA GLY A 668 -38.72 8.99 10.44
C GLY A 668 -39.79 9.34 9.40
N ASN A 669 -39.41 9.52 8.13
CA ASN A 669 -40.33 9.77 7.02
C ASN A 669 -41.24 8.56 6.70
N VAL A 670 -40.74 7.33 6.85
CA VAL A 670 -41.51 6.09 6.75
C VAL A 670 -42.41 5.93 7.98
N LYS A 671 -41.86 6.05 9.19
CA LYS A 671 -42.61 6.00 10.47
C LYS A 671 -43.84 6.92 10.47
N THR A 672 -43.66 8.17 10.05
CA THR A 672 -44.73 9.18 9.99
C THR A 672 -45.83 8.81 8.98
N ALA A 673 -45.45 8.22 7.84
CA ALA A 673 -46.39 7.75 6.83
C ALA A 673 -47.20 6.54 7.30
N LEU A 674 -46.55 5.58 7.98
CA LEU A 674 -47.22 4.42 8.58
C LEU A 674 -48.23 4.85 9.66
N ALA A 675 -47.84 5.77 10.55
CA ALA A 675 -48.72 6.29 11.59
C ALA A 675 -49.95 7.01 11.01
N ALA A 676 -49.78 7.78 9.93
CA ALA A 676 -50.88 8.42 9.21
C ALA A 676 -51.81 7.39 8.54
N ALA A 677 -51.26 6.32 7.95
CA ALA A 677 -52.06 5.23 7.38
C ALA A 677 -52.90 4.49 8.44
N GLN A 678 -52.31 4.19 9.60
CA GLN A 678 -53.01 3.51 10.69
C GLN A 678 -54.07 4.41 11.34
N ALA A 679 -53.81 5.71 11.47
CA ALA A 679 -54.80 6.69 11.93
C ALA A 679 -55.97 6.84 10.95
N ALA A 680 -55.72 6.81 9.64
CA ALA A 680 -56.75 6.89 8.60
C ALA A 680 -57.60 5.61 8.46
N ALA A 681 -57.02 4.43 8.79
CA ALA A 681 -57.75 3.18 8.79
C ALA A 681 -58.76 3.08 9.95
N ASN A 682 -58.36 3.51 11.15
CA ASN A 682 -59.13 3.38 12.40
C ASN A 682 -60.60 3.88 12.27
N PRO A 683 -61.63 3.07 12.60
CA PRO A 683 -61.60 1.77 13.28
C PRO A 683 -61.51 0.54 12.37
N ASN A 684 -61.37 0.73 11.05
CA ASN A 684 -61.22 -0.36 10.09
C ASN A 684 -59.82 -0.98 10.17
N ALA A 685 -59.67 -2.21 9.64
CA ALA A 685 -58.37 -2.82 9.45
C ALA A 685 -57.52 -2.02 8.45
N LEU A 686 -56.22 -1.91 8.72
CA LEU A 686 -55.27 -1.30 7.79
C LEU A 686 -55.19 -2.16 6.51
N THR A 687 -55.58 -1.58 5.38
CA THR A 687 -55.53 -2.24 4.07
C THR A 687 -54.36 -1.72 3.24
N ALA A 688 -53.97 -2.47 2.21
CA ALA A 688 -52.96 -2.02 1.26
C ALA A 688 -53.36 -0.71 0.54
N THR A 689 -54.66 -0.40 0.42
CA THR A 689 -55.16 0.86 -0.16
C THR A 689 -54.85 2.05 0.75
N PHE A 690 -55.16 1.95 2.05
CA PHE A 690 -54.78 2.97 3.04
C PHE A 690 -53.26 3.08 3.15
N LEU A 691 -52.53 1.97 3.18
CA LEU A 691 -51.07 1.96 3.27
C LEU A 691 -50.45 2.73 2.10
N ARG A 692 -50.85 2.42 0.84
CA ARG A 692 -50.38 3.13 -0.35
C ARG A 692 -50.62 4.63 -0.24
N GLN A 693 -51.84 5.05 0.11
CA GLN A 693 -52.24 6.46 0.14
C GLN A 693 -51.24 7.34 0.91
N TYR A 694 -50.74 6.88 2.06
CA TYR A 694 -49.82 7.65 2.91
C TYR A 694 -48.34 7.25 2.75
N LEU A 695 -48.03 5.98 2.51
CA LEU A 695 -46.67 5.49 2.26
C LEU A 695 -46.42 5.31 0.77
N SER A 696 -45.77 6.30 0.15
CA SER A 696 -45.28 6.17 -1.22
C SER A 696 -44.03 5.29 -1.29
N LEU A 697 -43.93 4.48 -2.36
CA LEU A 697 -42.72 3.74 -2.75
C LEU A 697 -41.45 4.59 -2.63
N ARG A 698 -41.54 5.86 -3.06
CA ARG A 698 -40.46 6.84 -2.91
C ARG A 698 -39.89 6.90 -1.49
N LYS A 699 -40.70 6.90 -0.43
CA LYS A 699 -40.20 6.93 0.97
C LYS A 699 -39.39 5.69 1.33
N MET A 700 -39.79 4.51 0.83
CA MET A 700 -39.05 3.26 1.03
C MET A 700 -37.74 3.25 0.23
N TYR A 701 -37.75 3.83 -0.98
CA TYR A 701 -36.56 3.95 -1.82
C TYR A 701 -35.59 5.05 -1.38
N ASP A 702 -36.08 6.16 -0.81
CA ASP A 702 -35.26 7.17 -0.12
C ASP A 702 -34.58 6.52 1.11
N LEU A 703 -35.29 5.68 1.86
CA LEU A 703 -34.70 4.87 2.95
C LEU A 703 -33.63 3.89 2.43
N LEU A 704 -33.90 3.12 1.36
CA LEU A 704 -32.89 2.25 0.73
C LEU A 704 -31.64 3.02 0.33
N ARG A 705 -31.80 4.17 -0.33
CA ARG A 705 -30.69 5.04 -0.75
C ARG A 705 -29.84 5.50 0.44
N SER A 706 -30.47 5.87 1.56
CA SER A 706 -29.74 6.28 2.77
C SER A 706 -28.87 5.15 3.36
N VAL A 707 -29.35 3.89 3.33
CA VAL A 707 -28.58 2.71 3.75
C VAL A 707 -27.44 2.42 2.77
N THR A 708 -27.69 2.49 1.46
CA THR A 708 -26.66 2.31 0.41
C THR A 708 -25.56 3.37 0.47
N ASN A 709 -25.91 4.64 0.70
CA ASN A 709 -24.94 5.72 0.91
C ASN A 709 -24.09 5.47 2.17
N LEU A 710 -24.74 5.12 3.29
CA LEU A 710 -24.04 4.80 4.54
C LEU A 710 -23.06 3.63 4.36
N ARG A 711 -23.47 2.56 3.67
CA ARG A 711 -22.60 1.44 3.30
C ARG A 711 -21.37 1.92 2.52
N ALA A 712 -21.54 2.81 1.56
CA ALA A 712 -20.44 3.35 0.74
C ALA A 712 -19.48 4.27 1.51
N TYR A 713 -19.83 4.74 2.71
CA TYR A 713 -18.92 5.52 3.57
C TYR A 713 -18.02 4.65 4.47
N LEU A 714 -18.41 3.41 4.78
CA LEU A 714 -17.66 2.51 5.69
C LEU A 714 -16.26 2.09 5.18
N PRO A 715 -16.02 1.79 3.88
CA PRO A 715 -14.71 1.33 3.39
C PRO A 715 -13.55 2.29 3.66
N LEU A 716 -13.83 3.60 3.79
CA LEU A 716 -12.80 4.59 4.10
C LEU A 716 -12.22 4.38 5.51
N VAL A 717 -13.06 4.06 6.51
CA VAL A 717 -12.58 3.76 7.87
C VAL A 717 -11.68 2.53 7.87
N LYS A 718 -12.09 1.46 7.16
CA LYS A 718 -11.25 0.26 6.98
C LYS A 718 -9.89 0.61 6.38
N TYR A 719 -9.88 1.41 5.30
CA TYR A 719 -8.64 1.83 4.63
C TYR A 719 -7.69 2.60 5.56
N ILE A 720 -8.19 3.59 6.32
CA ILE A 720 -7.38 4.40 7.25
C ILE A 720 -6.78 3.52 8.34
N LEU A 721 -7.58 2.62 8.93
CA LEU A 721 -7.13 1.73 9.99
C LEU A 721 -6.07 0.74 9.48
N THR A 722 -6.30 0.06 8.34
CA THR A 722 -5.32 -0.84 7.73
C THR A 722 -4.00 -0.12 7.41
N THR A 723 -4.06 1.03 6.75
CA THR A 723 -2.88 1.83 6.38
C THR A 723 -2.07 2.27 7.61
N THR A 724 -2.77 2.62 8.71
CA THR A 724 -2.15 2.97 9.98
C THR A 724 -1.49 1.77 10.65
N ILE A 725 -2.14 0.60 10.65
CA ILE A 725 -1.61 -0.64 11.22
C ILE A 725 -0.34 -1.08 10.49
N GLU A 726 -0.33 -1.01 9.16
CA GLU A 726 0.86 -1.25 8.33
C GLU A 726 2.01 -0.30 8.70
N ASN A 727 1.73 1.01 8.81
CA ASN A 727 2.74 2.01 9.18
C ASN A 727 3.32 1.74 10.58
N LEU A 728 2.48 1.36 11.54
CA LEU A 728 2.91 1.00 12.89
C LEU A 728 3.80 -0.25 12.90
N ALA A 729 3.44 -1.29 12.14
CA ALA A 729 4.21 -2.52 12.07
C ALA A 729 5.59 -2.31 11.42
N GLU A 730 5.65 -1.55 10.33
CA GLU A 730 6.91 -1.19 9.65
C GLU A 730 7.79 -0.30 10.54
N ALA A 731 7.21 0.71 11.22
CA ALA A 731 7.91 1.55 12.18
C ALA A 731 8.50 0.75 13.35
N ASP A 732 7.69 -0.10 13.99
CA ASP A 732 8.10 -0.91 15.13
C ASP A 732 9.20 -1.91 14.75
N THR A 733 9.08 -2.53 13.57
CA THR A 733 10.09 -3.43 13.00
C THR A 733 11.41 -2.70 12.77
N PHE A 734 11.38 -1.48 12.22
CA PHE A 734 12.60 -0.69 11.96
C PHE A 734 13.28 -0.22 13.24
N VAL A 735 12.55 0.27 14.24
CA VAL A 735 13.12 0.62 15.54
C VAL A 735 13.65 -0.63 16.27
N GLY A 736 12.96 -1.77 16.14
CA GLY A 736 13.43 -3.06 16.64
C GLY A 736 14.75 -3.51 16.01
N LEU A 737 14.92 -3.31 14.69
CA LEU A 737 16.18 -3.55 13.98
C LEU A 737 17.31 -2.68 14.54
N LEU A 738 17.13 -1.37 14.65
CA LEU A 738 18.14 -0.45 15.19
C LEU A 738 18.54 -0.82 16.63
N LYS A 739 17.57 -1.15 17.49
CA LYS A 739 17.84 -1.62 18.86
C LYS A 739 18.61 -2.94 18.88
N THR A 740 18.31 -3.87 17.98
CA THR A 740 19.00 -5.16 17.87
C THR A 740 20.46 -4.96 17.45
N THR A 741 20.72 -4.08 16.48
CA THR A 741 22.08 -3.73 16.04
C THR A 741 22.88 -3.03 17.14
N LEU A 742 22.28 -2.06 17.84
CA LEU A 742 22.92 -1.42 19.01
C LEU A 742 23.23 -2.43 20.13
N ALA A 743 22.31 -3.35 20.41
CA ALA A 743 22.45 -4.35 21.47
C ALA A 743 23.51 -5.41 21.16
N ASN A 744 23.51 -5.99 19.96
CA ASN A 744 24.29 -7.20 19.63
C ASN A 744 25.48 -6.89 18.72
N ASP A 745 25.25 -6.18 17.61
CA ASP A 745 26.25 -6.03 16.54
C ASP A 745 27.42 -5.15 16.99
N VAL A 746 27.15 -4.10 17.78
CA VAL A 746 28.20 -3.21 18.34
C VAL A 746 29.21 -3.98 19.20
N GLY A 747 28.74 -4.89 20.07
CA GLY A 747 29.62 -5.71 20.90
C GLY A 747 30.42 -6.69 20.05
N THR A 748 29.73 -7.40 19.16
CA THR A 748 30.34 -8.33 18.19
C THR A 748 31.43 -7.65 17.35
N LYS A 749 31.24 -6.38 16.96
CA LYS A 749 32.25 -5.60 16.22
C LYS A 749 33.43 -5.17 17.09
N ALA A 750 33.19 -4.77 18.34
CA ALA A 750 34.27 -4.47 19.29
C ALA A 750 35.18 -5.70 19.54
N ASP A 751 34.59 -6.89 19.69
CA ASP A 751 35.34 -8.15 19.84
C ASP A 751 36.17 -8.48 18.60
N GLN A 752 35.63 -8.24 17.40
CA GLN A 752 36.34 -8.44 16.14
C GLN A 752 37.55 -7.49 16.01
N TYR A 753 37.38 -6.20 16.33
CA TYR A 753 38.49 -5.24 16.37
C TYR A 753 39.59 -5.68 17.35
N LYS A 754 39.18 -6.11 18.55
CA LYS A 754 40.09 -6.53 19.64
C LYS A 754 40.87 -7.77 19.26
N THR A 755 40.22 -8.71 18.56
CA THR A 755 40.86 -9.93 18.04
C THR A 755 41.93 -9.58 17.00
N ALA A 756 41.60 -8.74 16.01
CA ALA A 756 42.55 -8.33 14.96
C ALA A 756 43.77 -7.57 15.52
N LEU A 757 43.58 -6.70 16.53
CA LEU A 757 44.68 -6.04 17.23
C LEU A 757 45.54 -7.04 18.02
N LYS A 758 44.90 -7.99 18.72
CA LYS A 758 45.61 -9.02 19.48
C LYS A 758 46.51 -9.89 18.59
N GLU A 759 46.06 -10.25 17.39
CA GLU A 759 46.85 -11.08 16.46
C GLU A 759 48.19 -10.44 16.09
N VAL A 760 48.23 -9.13 15.78
CA VAL A 760 49.49 -8.44 15.48
C VAL A 760 50.35 -8.26 16.74
N THR A 761 49.77 -7.94 17.89
CA THR A 761 50.56 -7.76 19.13
C THR A 761 51.13 -9.05 19.68
N ASP A 762 50.40 -10.16 19.56
CA ASP A 762 50.91 -11.49 19.88
C ASP A 762 52.04 -11.89 18.91
N SER A 763 51.93 -11.52 17.62
CA SER A 763 52.98 -11.74 16.62
C SER A 763 54.27 -10.94 16.90
N ILE A 764 54.17 -9.71 17.41
CA ILE A 764 55.33 -8.91 17.86
C ILE A 764 55.98 -9.58 19.07
N THR A 765 55.18 -9.92 20.07
CA THR A 765 55.64 -10.54 21.32
C THR A 765 56.34 -11.88 21.04
N ALA A 766 55.82 -12.66 20.09
CA ALA A 766 56.40 -13.93 19.67
C ALA A 766 57.74 -13.76 18.90
N SER A 767 57.86 -12.79 17.99
CA SER A 767 59.16 -12.52 17.31
C SER A 767 60.24 -12.14 18.32
N ILE A 768 59.99 -11.13 19.16
CA ILE A 768 60.96 -10.67 20.16
C ILE A 768 61.43 -11.81 21.06
N ALA A 769 60.52 -12.69 21.48
CA ALA A 769 60.86 -13.86 22.30
C ALA A 769 61.68 -14.91 21.53
N ALA A 770 61.42 -15.11 20.24
CA ALA A 770 62.18 -16.02 19.39
C ALA A 770 63.61 -15.52 19.15
N ASP A 771 63.76 -14.24 18.79
CA ASP A 771 65.05 -13.63 18.47
C ASP A 771 65.95 -13.59 19.71
N MET A 772 65.43 -13.15 20.86
CA MET A 772 66.13 -13.20 22.15
C MET A 772 66.58 -14.62 22.54
N THR A 773 65.83 -15.65 22.15
CA THR A 773 66.18 -17.07 22.39
C THR A 773 67.28 -17.54 21.43
N ALA A 774 67.31 -17.05 20.19
CA ALA A 774 68.37 -17.31 19.23
C ALA A 774 69.70 -16.69 19.72
N ASP A 775 69.69 -15.42 20.11
CA ASP A 775 70.85 -14.72 20.66
C ASP A 775 71.37 -15.38 21.95
N GLY A 776 70.46 -15.81 22.84
CA GLY A 776 70.82 -16.59 24.03
C GLY A 776 71.49 -17.93 23.71
N THR A 777 71.10 -18.57 22.60
CA THR A 777 71.72 -19.81 22.12
C THR A 777 73.10 -19.53 21.50
N ALA A 778 73.24 -18.45 20.73
CA ALA A 778 74.52 -18.03 20.14
C ALA A 778 75.53 -17.66 21.22
N THR A 779 75.16 -16.79 22.17
CA THR A 779 76.02 -16.34 23.28
C THR A 779 76.37 -17.49 24.25
N GLY A 780 75.44 -18.42 24.51
CA GLY A 780 75.73 -19.66 25.24
C GLY A 780 76.72 -20.58 24.54
N THR A 781 76.69 -20.64 23.20
CA THR A 781 77.66 -21.38 22.38
C THR A 781 79.04 -20.73 22.45
N ILE A 782 79.12 -19.40 22.27
CA ILE A 782 80.36 -18.62 22.39
C ILE A 782 81.01 -18.82 23.76
N TYR A 783 80.22 -18.74 24.85
CA TYR A 783 80.70 -19.00 26.22
C TYR A 783 81.33 -20.40 26.34
N THR A 784 80.68 -21.41 25.76
CA THR A 784 81.14 -22.81 25.81
C THR A 784 82.41 -23.03 24.97
N ASN A 785 82.48 -22.42 23.78
CA ASN A 785 83.66 -22.50 22.91
C ASN A 785 84.87 -21.81 23.54
N VAL A 786 84.68 -20.65 24.18
CA VAL A 786 85.75 -19.96 24.92
C VAL A 786 86.19 -20.78 26.15
N ASP A 787 85.28 -21.37 26.93
CA ASP A 787 85.68 -22.25 28.03
C ASP A 787 86.33 -23.56 27.55
N ALA A 788 86.13 -24.00 26.32
CA ALA A 788 86.88 -25.13 25.76
C ALA A 788 88.35 -24.79 25.42
N MET A 789 88.71 -23.50 25.30
CA MET A 789 90.07 -23.06 24.97
C MET A 789 91.06 -23.36 26.12
N THR A 790 92.19 -24.00 25.82
CA THR A 790 93.08 -24.58 26.83
C THR A 790 94.27 -23.70 27.23
N ALA A 791 94.88 -22.98 26.30
CA ALA A 791 96.06 -22.17 26.60
C ALA A 791 95.68 -20.91 27.38
N ILE A 792 94.53 -20.30 27.04
CA ILE A 792 94.04 -19.06 27.67
C ILE A 792 93.76 -19.19 29.16
N LYS A 793 93.45 -20.41 29.66
CA LYS A 793 93.22 -20.68 31.09
C LYS A 793 94.44 -20.46 31.98
N ASN A 794 95.64 -20.36 31.40
CA ASN A 794 96.87 -20.03 32.13
C ASN A 794 97.04 -18.54 32.40
N ALA A 795 96.18 -17.66 31.86
CA ALA A 795 96.22 -16.23 32.13
C ALA A 795 95.68 -15.92 33.54
N PRO A 796 96.44 -15.26 34.43
CA PRO A 796 95.95 -14.79 35.73
C PRO A 796 94.64 -13.98 35.70
N LYS A 797 94.34 -13.33 34.56
CA LYS A 797 93.13 -12.54 34.33
C LYS A 797 91.96 -13.26 33.65
N ILE A 798 92.03 -14.58 33.43
CA ILE A 798 90.96 -15.34 32.76
C ILE A 798 89.61 -15.24 33.49
N ALA A 799 89.59 -15.23 34.82
CA ALA A 799 88.36 -15.15 35.60
C ALA A 799 87.55 -13.87 35.34
N ASP A 800 88.22 -12.74 35.10
CA ASP A 800 87.57 -11.47 34.76
C ASP A 800 86.88 -11.57 33.38
N LEU A 801 87.55 -12.19 32.39
CA LEU A 801 87.00 -12.41 31.05
C LEU A 801 85.83 -13.42 31.07
N THR A 802 85.98 -14.54 31.78
CA THR A 802 84.88 -15.52 31.94
C THR A 802 83.68 -14.91 32.65
N THR A 803 83.89 -14.00 33.60
CA THR A 803 82.80 -13.25 34.26
C THR A 803 82.08 -12.32 33.27
N ALA A 804 82.81 -11.59 32.43
CA ALA A 804 82.21 -10.76 31.38
C ALA A 804 81.38 -11.61 30.39
N LEU A 805 81.93 -12.71 29.89
CA LEU A 805 81.22 -13.61 28.96
C LEU A 805 80.01 -14.29 29.60
N GLY A 806 80.10 -14.63 30.89
CA GLY A 806 78.95 -15.12 31.66
C GLY A 806 77.84 -14.07 31.75
N SER A 807 78.20 -12.79 31.96
CA SER A 807 77.23 -11.70 32.02
C SER A 807 76.50 -11.49 30.69
N LEU A 808 77.17 -11.61 29.54
CA LEU A 808 76.55 -11.57 28.20
C LEU A 808 75.47 -12.65 28.04
N ARG A 809 75.84 -13.92 28.29
CA ARG A 809 74.91 -15.05 28.22
C ARG A 809 73.69 -14.82 29.11
N ASP A 810 73.92 -14.28 30.31
CA ASP A 810 72.87 -14.10 31.30
C ASP A 810 71.89 -12.95 30.95
N LEU A 811 72.23 -12.03 30.01
CA LEU A 811 71.31 -11.01 29.49
C LEU A 811 70.15 -11.60 28.67
N PHE A 812 70.40 -12.70 27.95
CA PHE A 812 69.42 -13.29 27.03
C PHE A 812 68.56 -14.38 27.67
N LEU A 813 68.77 -14.67 28.96
CA LEU A 813 67.91 -15.61 29.70
C LEU A 813 66.49 -15.07 29.80
N THR A 814 65.49 -15.93 29.56
CA THR A 814 64.07 -15.57 29.67
C THR A 814 63.72 -14.94 31.02
N SER A 815 64.38 -15.38 32.10
CA SER A 815 64.23 -14.82 33.45
C SER A 815 64.81 -13.41 33.64
N ALA A 816 65.79 -13.01 32.84
CA ALA A 816 66.37 -11.67 32.88
C ALA A 816 65.42 -10.65 32.23
N ASN A 817 64.79 -11.02 31.12
CA ASN A 817 63.92 -10.15 30.33
C ASN A 817 62.44 -10.21 30.73
N ALA A 818 62.03 -11.18 31.57
CA ALA A 818 60.65 -11.44 31.96
C ALA A 818 59.84 -10.18 32.37
N ALA A 819 60.40 -9.29 33.18
CA ALA A 819 59.71 -8.08 33.62
C ALA A 819 59.43 -7.08 32.48
N GLN A 820 60.35 -6.98 31.52
CA GLN A 820 60.19 -6.15 30.33
C GLN A 820 59.18 -6.77 29.36
N THR A 821 59.24 -8.10 29.16
CA THR A 821 58.25 -8.84 28.36
C THR A 821 56.83 -8.68 28.91
N THR A 822 56.64 -8.81 30.23
CA THR A 822 55.33 -8.58 30.88
C THR A 822 54.85 -7.14 30.66
N THR A 823 55.70 -6.14 30.92
CA THR A 823 55.35 -4.72 30.75
C THR A 823 54.89 -4.41 29.31
N MET A 824 55.60 -4.93 28.32
CA MET A 824 55.26 -4.79 26.89
C MET A 824 53.94 -5.52 26.54
N THR A 825 53.76 -6.75 27.03
CA THR A 825 52.55 -7.56 26.75
C THR A 825 51.30 -6.95 27.39
N ASP A 826 51.44 -6.39 28.60
CA ASP A 826 50.37 -5.66 29.30
C ASP A 826 50.00 -4.39 28.51
N ALA A 827 50.98 -3.61 28.05
CA ALA A 827 50.75 -2.42 27.23
C ALA A 827 50.03 -2.74 25.90
N PHE A 828 50.43 -3.81 25.21
CA PHE A 828 49.72 -4.28 24.02
C PHE A 828 48.28 -4.74 24.31
N THR A 829 48.08 -5.48 25.40
CA THR A 829 46.74 -5.91 25.83
C THR A 829 45.84 -4.72 26.16
N HIS A 830 46.42 -3.65 26.72
CA HIS A 830 45.71 -2.44 27.11
C HIS A 830 45.03 -1.73 25.93
N ILE A 831 45.64 -1.72 24.75
CA ILE A 831 45.08 -1.16 23.50
C ILE A 831 43.66 -1.70 23.26
N GLY A 832 43.50 -3.02 23.31
CA GLY A 832 42.24 -3.70 23.05
C GLY A 832 41.19 -3.44 24.13
N THR A 833 41.58 -3.44 25.42
CA THR A 833 40.66 -3.21 26.54
C THR A 833 40.19 -1.76 26.63
N SER A 834 41.07 -0.78 26.37
CA SER A 834 40.69 0.64 26.34
C SER A 834 39.74 0.96 25.19
N MET A 835 39.96 0.36 24.01
CA MET A 835 39.04 0.47 22.88
C MET A 835 37.66 -0.09 23.23
N GLU A 836 37.59 -1.30 23.79
CA GLU A 836 36.33 -1.95 24.18
C GLU A 836 35.57 -1.13 25.24
N ALA A 837 36.28 -0.56 26.22
CA ALA A 837 35.72 0.35 27.22
C ALA A 837 35.18 1.65 26.60
N LEU A 838 35.90 2.23 25.62
CA LEU A 838 35.42 3.39 24.86
C LEU A 838 34.15 3.06 24.07
N ILE A 839 34.13 1.97 23.30
CA ILE A 839 32.96 1.56 22.50
C ILE A 839 31.77 1.27 23.41
N THR A 840 31.98 0.63 24.56
CA THR A 840 30.94 0.39 25.57
C THR A 840 30.38 1.70 26.11
N THR A 841 31.24 2.69 26.38
CA THR A 841 30.83 4.03 26.83
C THR A 841 30.01 4.76 25.77
N LEU A 842 30.44 4.73 24.50
CA LEU A 842 29.72 5.35 23.38
C LEU A 842 28.36 4.68 23.14
N LYS A 843 28.31 3.34 23.16
CA LYS A 843 27.07 2.55 23.08
C LYS A 843 26.07 2.93 24.17
N ALA A 844 26.53 3.12 25.41
CA ALA A 844 25.67 3.47 26.54
C ALA A 844 25.09 4.89 26.46
N ALA A 845 25.64 5.77 25.61
CA ALA A 845 25.14 7.13 25.39
C ALA A 845 24.04 7.22 24.30
N ILE A 846 23.81 6.15 23.52
CA ILE A 846 22.85 6.14 22.41
C ILE A 846 21.49 5.61 22.88
N SER A 847 20.43 6.38 22.68
CA SER A 847 19.04 5.93 22.87
C SER A 847 18.26 6.00 21.56
N VAL A 848 18.01 4.84 20.94
CA VAL A 848 17.29 4.72 19.66
C VAL A 848 15.87 5.32 19.73
N THR A 849 15.21 5.28 20.89
CA THR A 849 13.85 5.79 21.06
C THR A 849 13.78 7.29 21.31
N ASP A 850 14.88 7.92 21.76
CA ASP A 850 14.96 9.35 22.05
C ASP A 850 15.75 10.13 20.98
N ASP A 851 16.39 9.42 20.06
CA ASP A 851 17.13 9.95 18.90
C ASP A 851 16.22 10.81 18.00
N THR A 852 16.72 11.99 17.61
CA THR A 852 15.90 12.98 16.90
C THR A 852 15.65 12.63 15.43
N LEU A 853 16.62 11.98 14.78
CA LEU A 853 16.53 11.54 13.39
C LEU A 853 15.62 10.30 13.26
N VAL A 854 15.73 9.36 14.18
CA VAL A 854 14.84 8.18 14.26
C VAL A 854 13.41 8.63 14.54
N ASN A 855 13.19 9.51 15.53
CA ASN A 855 11.84 10.02 15.81
C ASN A 855 11.25 10.76 14.61
N LEU A 856 12.00 11.64 13.93
CA LEU A 856 11.50 12.31 12.72
C LEU A 856 11.16 11.32 11.60
N LEU A 857 11.98 10.29 11.39
CA LEU A 857 11.75 9.27 10.37
C LEU A 857 10.49 8.44 10.65
N ILE A 858 10.27 8.05 11.91
CA ILE A 858 9.06 7.35 12.32
C ILE A 858 7.83 8.24 12.26
N ASP A 859 7.93 9.50 12.71
CA ASP A 859 6.85 10.47 12.63
C ASP A 859 6.45 10.75 11.18
N THR A 860 7.42 10.84 10.27
CA THR A 860 7.20 10.98 8.82
C THR A 860 6.38 9.81 8.26
N LEU A 861 6.65 8.57 8.69
CA LEU A 861 5.87 7.40 8.26
C LEU A 861 4.48 7.35 8.90
N VAL A 862 4.42 7.40 10.23
CA VAL A 862 3.22 7.09 11.02
C VAL A 862 2.25 8.25 11.06
N GLY A 863 2.73 9.51 11.01
CA GLY A 863 1.88 10.69 10.97
C GLY A 863 0.95 10.75 9.75
N THR A 864 1.18 9.94 8.72
CA THR A 864 0.43 9.91 7.43
C THR A 864 0.38 11.28 6.75
N GLU A 865 1.46 12.04 6.87
CA GLU A 865 1.65 13.32 6.19
C GLU A 865 1.90 13.14 4.68
N LYS A 866 1.83 14.25 3.95
CA LYS A 866 1.76 14.33 2.47
C LYS A 866 2.71 13.40 1.71
N TYR A 867 3.96 13.30 2.15
CA TYR A 867 5.00 12.50 1.48
C TYR A 867 5.54 11.36 2.35
N GLY A 868 4.82 11.01 3.43
CA GLY A 868 5.32 10.21 4.54
C GLY A 868 5.96 8.87 4.15
N ARG A 869 5.19 7.97 3.52
CA ARG A 869 5.71 6.66 3.06
C ARG A 869 6.87 6.81 2.06
N TYR A 870 6.80 7.78 1.13
CA TYR A 870 7.87 8.02 0.15
C TYR A 870 9.19 8.42 0.82
N CYS A 871 9.16 9.45 1.68
CA CYS A 871 10.35 9.94 2.37
C CYS A 871 10.91 8.93 3.36
N TYR A 872 10.05 8.17 4.04
CA TYR A 872 10.48 7.04 4.87
C TYR A 872 11.29 6.02 4.06
N HIS A 873 10.80 5.60 2.89
CA HIS A 873 11.55 4.70 2.00
C HIS A 873 12.80 5.36 1.37
N LYS A 874 12.83 6.69 1.20
CA LYS A 874 13.99 7.48 0.73
C LYS A 874 15.15 7.53 1.72
N TYR A 875 14.87 7.44 3.03
CA TYR A 875 15.86 7.67 4.11
C TYR A 875 16.09 6.51 5.08
N LYS A 876 15.16 5.57 5.30
CA LYS A 876 15.29 4.56 6.37
C LYS A 876 16.59 3.76 6.36
N TYR A 877 17.06 3.39 5.16
CA TYR A 877 18.30 2.62 5.02
C TYR A 877 19.58 3.46 5.08
N LEU A 878 19.49 4.80 4.97
CA LEU A 878 20.60 5.70 5.29
C LEU A 878 20.72 5.92 6.80
N VAL A 879 19.58 6.05 7.50
CA VAL A 879 19.56 6.10 8.97
C VAL A 879 20.12 4.80 9.58
N TYR A 880 19.70 3.63 9.08
CA TYR A 880 20.35 2.35 9.42
C TYR A 880 21.83 2.31 8.97
N GLY A 881 22.14 2.94 7.83
CA GLY A 881 23.48 3.07 7.28
C GLY A 881 24.48 3.74 8.23
N LEU A 882 24.04 4.62 9.13
CA LEU A 882 24.89 5.29 10.13
C LEU A 882 25.63 4.31 11.05
N PHE A 883 24.95 3.27 11.54
CA PHE A 883 25.60 2.20 12.32
C PHE A 883 26.70 1.50 11.52
N THR A 884 26.41 1.24 10.25
CA THR A 884 27.33 0.50 9.39
C THR A 884 28.53 1.37 9.01
N GLN A 885 28.32 2.66 8.73
CA GLN A 885 29.38 3.66 8.55
C GLN A 885 30.25 3.82 9.81
N ALA A 886 29.68 3.77 11.01
CA ALA A 886 30.45 3.75 12.25
C ALA A 886 31.32 2.49 12.39
N PHE A 887 30.78 1.31 12.03
CA PHE A 887 31.54 0.05 12.06
C PHE A 887 32.68 0.02 11.04
N ASP A 888 32.45 0.54 9.84
CA ASP A 888 33.43 0.55 8.76
C ASP A 888 34.50 1.63 9.02
N GLY A 889 34.12 2.78 9.59
CA GLY A 889 35.07 3.76 10.13
C GLY A 889 35.89 3.22 11.31
N GLY A 890 35.28 2.40 12.17
CA GLY A 890 35.97 1.70 13.25
C GLY A 890 37.03 0.73 12.74
N TRP A 891 36.71 -0.08 11.73
CA TRP A 891 37.70 -0.92 11.04
C TRP A 891 38.81 -0.08 10.40
N GLN A 892 38.48 1.03 9.74
CA GLN A 892 39.48 1.94 9.18
C GLN A 892 40.46 2.49 10.23
N CYS A 893 40.04 2.64 11.49
CA CYS A 893 40.93 3.00 12.60
C CYS A 893 41.83 1.82 13.01
N VAL A 894 41.27 0.61 13.11
CA VAL A 894 42.00 -0.62 13.45
C VAL A 894 43.06 -0.96 12.40
N ASP A 895 42.70 -0.94 11.12
CA ASP A 895 43.61 -1.24 9.99
C ASP A 895 44.84 -0.31 10.00
N LYS A 896 44.66 1.00 10.26
CA LYS A 896 45.75 1.97 10.34
C LYS A 896 46.72 1.70 11.49
N GLU A 897 46.21 1.24 12.64
CA GLU A 897 47.09 0.88 13.76
C GLU A 897 47.70 -0.50 13.58
N TYR A 898 47.02 -1.43 12.92
CA TYR A 898 47.58 -2.73 12.52
C TYR A 898 48.80 -2.55 11.60
N GLU A 899 48.71 -1.69 10.57
CA GLU A 899 49.85 -1.32 9.72
C GLU A 899 51.02 -0.73 10.53
N ARG A 900 50.75 0.15 11.49
CA ARG A 900 51.76 0.76 12.37
C ARG A 900 52.43 -0.27 13.28
N LEU A 901 51.66 -1.20 13.83
CA LEU A 901 52.17 -2.29 14.67
C LEU A 901 53.01 -3.29 13.85
N GLN A 902 52.69 -3.54 12.58
CA GLN A 902 53.55 -4.31 11.68
C GLN A 902 54.86 -3.57 11.36
N HIS A 903 54.85 -2.24 11.23
CA HIS A 903 56.07 -1.46 11.11
C HIS A 903 56.91 -1.46 12.40
N LEU A 904 56.28 -1.40 13.57
CA LEU A 904 56.94 -1.60 14.86
C LEU A 904 57.63 -2.96 14.91
N LYS A 905 56.94 -4.03 14.52
CA LYS A 905 57.49 -5.40 14.45
C LYS A 905 58.83 -5.44 13.73
N ALA A 906 58.84 -5.02 12.46
CA ALA A 906 60.03 -5.03 11.62
C ALA A 906 61.14 -4.10 12.14
N THR A 907 60.78 -3.01 12.82
CA THR A 907 61.75 -2.09 13.44
C THR A 907 62.42 -2.72 14.66
N VAL A 908 61.66 -3.45 15.49
CA VAL A 908 62.22 -4.11 16.68
C VAL A 908 63.07 -5.33 16.28
N GLU A 909 62.62 -6.13 15.30
CA GLU A 909 63.43 -7.23 14.73
C GLU A 909 64.81 -6.71 14.27
N GLN A 910 64.86 -5.60 13.52
CA GLN A 910 66.12 -4.97 13.10
C GLN A 910 66.99 -4.45 14.27
N ILE A 911 66.38 -4.01 15.38
CA ILE A 911 67.14 -3.60 16.57
C ILE A 911 67.75 -4.81 17.28
N ILE A 912 67.07 -5.96 17.26
CA ILE A 912 67.57 -7.21 17.84
C ILE A 912 68.68 -7.81 16.97
N ASP A 913 68.53 -7.82 15.63
CA ASP A 913 69.60 -8.22 14.70
C ASP A 913 70.92 -7.45 14.97
N LEU A 914 70.83 -6.16 15.33
CA LEU A 914 71.98 -5.31 15.67
C LEU A 914 72.70 -5.70 16.98
N LEU A 915 72.16 -6.64 17.78
CA LEU A 915 72.84 -7.22 18.94
C LEU A 915 73.91 -8.23 18.53
N THR A 916 73.77 -8.91 17.39
CA THR A 916 74.73 -9.92 16.92
C THR A 916 76.14 -9.32 16.72
N PHE A 917 76.23 -8.08 16.24
CA PHE A 917 77.51 -7.36 16.11
C PHE A 917 78.25 -7.13 17.44
N ASP A 918 77.58 -7.20 18.61
CA ASP A 918 78.24 -7.07 19.91
C ASP A 918 78.96 -8.37 20.34
N TYR A 919 78.68 -9.51 19.69
CA TYR A 919 79.22 -10.81 20.10
C TYR A 919 79.80 -11.71 19.00
N GLU A 920 79.50 -11.48 17.72
CA GLU A 920 79.91 -12.38 16.61
C GLU A 920 81.43 -12.62 16.55
N ASP A 921 82.22 -11.60 16.86
CA ASP A 921 83.68 -11.63 16.78
C ASP A 921 84.37 -12.21 18.04
N ILE A 922 83.64 -12.45 19.14
CA ILE A 922 84.23 -12.79 20.45
C ILE A 922 85.13 -14.03 20.35
N GLU A 923 84.65 -15.10 19.71
CA GLU A 923 85.42 -16.36 19.64
C GLU A 923 86.73 -16.17 18.86
N ALA A 924 86.72 -15.37 17.79
CA ALA A 924 87.91 -15.05 17.01
C ALA A 924 88.90 -14.18 17.81
N GLN A 925 88.40 -13.11 18.44
CA GLN A 925 89.22 -12.17 19.22
C GLN A 925 89.85 -12.83 20.45
N VAL A 926 89.07 -13.63 21.19
CA VAL A 926 89.57 -14.44 22.33
C VAL A 926 90.50 -15.56 21.84
N GLY A 927 90.21 -16.14 20.67
CA GLY A 927 91.05 -17.13 20.00
C GLY A 927 92.46 -16.64 19.69
N VAL A 928 92.65 -15.35 19.37
CA VAL A 928 93.98 -14.74 19.21
C VAL A 928 94.78 -14.81 20.52
N CYS A 929 94.18 -14.46 21.67
CA CYS A 929 94.86 -14.59 22.96
C CYS A 929 95.23 -16.05 23.25
N ASN A 930 94.36 -17.02 22.90
CA ASN A 930 94.62 -18.44 23.08
C ASN A 930 95.77 -19.00 22.21
N GLN A 931 96.28 -18.26 21.22
CA GLN A 931 97.46 -18.64 20.44
C GLN A 931 98.79 -18.17 21.07
N LEU A 932 98.74 -17.32 22.11
CA LEU A 932 99.93 -16.75 22.75
C LEU A 932 100.57 -17.74 23.74
N THR A 933 101.86 -18.04 23.51
CA THR A 933 102.63 -18.99 24.33
C THR A 933 103.49 -18.32 25.41
N ILE A 934 103.66 -16.99 25.35
CA ILE A 934 104.40 -16.19 26.33
C ILE A 934 103.42 -15.76 27.45
N PRO A 935 103.63 -16.15 28.73
CA PRO A 935 102.65 -15.90 29.79
C PRO A 935 102.34 -14.41 30.05
N ALA A 936 103.32 -13.53 29.86
CA ALA A 936 103.14 -12.08 30.02
C ALA A 936 102.22 -11.50 28.94
N ASP A 937 102.45 -11.86 27.68
CA ASP A 937 101.69 -11.38 26.53
C ASP A 937 100.27 -11.96 26.54
N LEU A 938 100.14 -13.26 26.87
CA LEU A 938 98.85 -13.91 27.09
C LEU A 938 98.02 -13.18 28.16
N ASN A 939 98.62 -12.88 29.32
CA ASN A 939 97.92 -12.17 30.38
C ASN A 939 97.58 -10.72 29.98
N ALA A 940 98.45 -10.03 29.25
CA ALA A 940 98.17 -8.68 28.74
C ALA A 940 97.00 -8.68 27.74
N CYS A 941 96.93 -9.67 26.86
CA CYS A 941 95.83 -9.86 25.90
C CYS A 941 94.48 -10.05 26.61
N VAL A 942 94.42 -10.99 27.56
CA VAL A 942 93.20 -11.25 28.36
C VAL A 942 92.82 -10.04 29.23
N ALA A 943 93.79 -9.35 29.82
CA ALA A 943 93.57 -8.15 30.64
C ALA A 943 93.06 -6.94 29.83
N ALA A 944 93.27 -6.92 28.50
CA ALA A 944 92.69 -5.91 27.61
C ALA A 944 91.25 -6.26 27.19
N LEU A 945 90.97 -7.55 26.90
CA LEU A 945 89.63 -7.98 26.48
C LEU A 945 88.59 -7.93 27.60
N ALA A 946 88.94 -8.31 28.83
CA ALA A 946 88.00 -8.35 29.96
C ALA A 946 87.28 -7.01 30.23
N PRO A 947 87.96 -5.85 30.38
CA PRO A 947 87.28 -4.57 30.56
C PRO A 947 86.56 -4.08 29.30
N TYR A 948 87.08 -4.37 28.10
CA TYR A 948 86.43 -4.02 26.84
C TYR A 948 85.04 -4.66 26.72
N TYR A 949 84.96 -5.98 26.88
CA TYR A 949 83.69 -6.70 26.84
C TYR A 949 82.76 -6.34 28.00
N THR A 950 83.31 -6.02 29.19
CA THR A 950 82.50 -5.56 30.33
C THR A 950 81.74 -4.27 30.02
N GLU A 951 82.34 -3.32 29.30
CA GLU A 951 81.63 -2.10 28.87
C GLU A 951 80.73 -2.36 27.64
N LEU A 952 81.15 -3.21 26.69
CA LEU A 952 80.33 -3.57 25.54
C LEU A 952 79.00 -4.22 25.97
N PHE A 953 79.02 -5.17 26.91
CA PHE A 953 77.80 -5.87 27.34
C PHE A 953 76.88 -5.01 28.21
N LYS A 954 77.37 -3.92 28.81
CA LYS A 954 76.48 -2.88 29.35
C LYS A 954 75.71 -2.19 28.22
N ALA A 955 76.40 -1.83 27.14
CA ALA A 955 75.73 -1.25 25.97
C ALA A 955 74.76 -2.26 25.31
N THR A 956 75.11 -3.54 25.22
CA THR A 956 74.18 -4.60 24.76
C THR A 956 72.93 -4.69 25.63
N LYS A 957 73.08 -4.63 26.97
CA LYS A 957 71.95 -4.57 27.90
C LYS A 957 71.07 -3.33 27.66
N ASP A 958 71.69 -2.17 27.45
CA ASP A 958 70.96 -0.92 27.17
C ASP A 958 70.23 -0.98 25.82
N LYS A 959 70.78 -1.65 24.79
CA LYS A 959 70.09 -1.93 23.52
C LYS A 959 68.87 -2.86 23.71
N ILE A 960 69.01 -3.95 24.47
CA ILE A 960 67.88 -4.85 24.81
C ILE A 960 66.77 -4.05 25.51
N ALA A 961 67.14 -3.22 26.49
CA ALA A 961 66.18 -2.35 27.17
C ALA A 961 65.50 -1.36 26.22
N ALA A 962 66.25 -0.76 25.28
CA ALA A 962 65.70 0.15 24.28
C ALA A 962 64.69 -0.53 23.35
N ALA A 963 64.90 -1.79 22.95
CA ALA A 963 63.96 -2.57 22.14
C ALA A 963 62.60 -2.74 22.85
N TYR A 964 62.62 -3.17 24.11
CA TYR A 964 61.40 -3.31 24.93
C TYR A 964 60.73 -1.96 25.24
N THR A 965 61.51 -0.90 25.50
CA THR A 965 60.97 0.44 25.72
C THR A 965 60.28 0.97 24.47
N LEU A 966 60.90 0.84 23.28
CA LEU A 966 60.29 1.24 22.02
C LEU A 966 58.96 0.52 21.76
N ALA A 967 58.90 -0.79 22.00
CA ALA A 967 57.67 -1.57 21.84
C ALA A 967 56.57 -1.14 22.83
N THR A 968 56.93 -0.83 24.07
CA THR A 968 56.00 -0.37 25.11
C THR A 968 55.46 1.04 24.83
N ASP A 969 56.34 1.98 24.45
CA ASP A 969 55.98 3.37 24.17
C ASP A 969 55.11 3.46 22.90
N GLU A 970 55.41 2.69 21.86
CA GLU A 970 54.60 2.67 20.63
C GLU A 970 53.26 1.95 20.83
N ALA A 971 53.15 0.97 21.75
CA ALA A 971 51.86 0.41 22.16
C ALA A 971 50.96 1.50 22.79
N ALA A 972 51.50 2.30 23.70
CA ALA A 972 50.78 3.43 24.31
C ALA A 972 50.45 4.53 23.28
N ALA A 973 51.33 4.78 22.30
CA ALA A 973 51.04 5.70 21.21
C ALA A 973 49.90 5.17 20.31
N SER A 974 49.90 3.87 19.99
CA SER A 974 48.87 3.20 19.20
C SER A 974 47.50 3.24 19.88
N GLU A 975 47.43 2.95 21.19
CA GLU A 975 46.21 3.13 22.00
C GLU A 975 45.63 4.54 21.83
N ASN A 976 46.44 5.57 22.09
CA ASN A 976 45.97 6.96 22.04
C ASN A 976 45.46 7.35 20.64
N ARG A 977 46.15 6.93 19.57
CA ARG A 977 45.74 7.21 18.19
C ARG A 977 44.45 6.46 17.81
N LEU A 978 44.30 5.21 18.23
CA LEU A 978 43.09 4.41 18.03
C LEU A 978 41.87 5.05 18.72
N LEU A 979 42.00 5.40 20.00
CA LEU A 979 40.92 6.01 20.79
C LEU A 979 40.50 7.38 20.22
N ILE A 980 41.45 8.19 19.77
CA ILE A 980 41.15 9.46 19.08
C ILE A 980 40.43 9.19 17.76
N CYS A 981 40.89 8.23 16.96
CA CYS A 981 40.26 7.88 15.68
C CYS A 981 38.81 7.43 15.85
N LEU A 982 38.54 6.54 16.82
CA LEU A 982 37.18 6.07 17.12
C LEU A 982 36.25 7.18 17.61
N ARG A 983 36.76 8.13 18.41
CA ARG A 983 35.99 9.33 18.81
C ARG A 983 35.66 10.22 17.61
N LEU A 984 36.59 10.39 16.66
CA LEU A 984 36.35 11.16 15.44
C LEU A 984 35.33 10.48 14.52
N VAL A 985 35.36 9.15 14.40
CA VAL A 985 34.34 8.37 13.67
C VAL A 985 32.97 8.55 14.30
N ASN A 986 32.88 8.46 15.64
CA ASN A 986 31.61 8.72 16.34
C ASN A 986 31.10 10.14 16.06
N LEU A 987 31.97 11.16 16.09
CA LEU A 987 31.59 12.55 15.81
C LEU A 987 31.17 12.80 14.36
N ASP A 988 31.79 12.15 13.35
CA ASP A 988 31.30 12.22 11.98
C ASP A 988 29.86 11.70 11.92
N VAL A 989 29.61 10.51 12.44
CA VAL A 989 28.31 9.84 12.36
C VAL A 989 27.22 10.57 13.17
N THR A 990 27.43 10.78 14.48
CA THR A 990 26.39 11.30 15.40
C THR A 990 26.29 12.83 15.45
N VAL A 991 27.05 13.56 14.62
CA VAL A 991 26.95 15.03 14.56
C VAL A 991 26.85 15.52 13.12
N LEU A 992 27.72 15.08 12.22
CA LEU A 992 27.76 15.59 10.85
C LEU A 992 26.76 14.85 9.95
N GLN A 993 26.80 13.51 9.93
CA GLN A 993 25.93 12.70 9.08
C GLN A 993 24.47 12.72 9.58
N GLU A 994 24.26 12.61 10.90
CA GLU A 994 22.92 12.69 11.50
C GLU A 994 22.24 14.03 11.17
N ALA A 995 22.90 15.17 11.42
CA ALA A 995 22.34 16.48 11.11
C ALA A 995 22.08 16.70 9.61
N ALA A 996 22.95 16.18 8.74
CA ALA A 996 22.75 16.23 7.29
C ALA A 996 21.54 15.41 6.85
N LEU A 997 21.34 14.20 7.40
CA LEU A 997 20.16 13.38 7.11
C LEU A 997 18.88 14.00 7.70
N LEU A 998 18.95 14.61 8.88
CA LEU A 998 17.81 15.28 9.52
C LEU A 998 17.28 16.43 8.64
N GLY A 999 18.17 17.32 8.19
CA GLY A 999 17.77 18.43 7.32
C GLY A 999 17.21 17.98 5.97
N LYS A 1000 17.81 16.96 5.35
CA LYS A 1000 17.31 16.34 4.11
C LYS A 1000 15.93 15.72 4.28
N LEU A 1001 15.72 14.97 5.36
CA LEU A 1001 14.43 14.35 5.68
C LEU A 1001 13.34 15.39 5.95
N GLN A 1002 13.65 16.51 6.62
CA GLN A 1002 12.72 17.63 6.80
C GLN A 1002 12.28 18.25 5.46
N ILE A 1003 13.22 18.44 4.53
CA ILE A 1003 12.92 18.95 3.18
C ILE A 1003 12.01 17.97 2.43
N CYS A 1004 12.34 16.67 2.42
CA CYS A 1004 11.52 15.65 1.79
C CYS A 1004 10.10 15.59 2.40
N ALA A 1005 9.97 15.58 3.73
CA ALA A 1005 8.67 15.53 4.40
C ALA A 1005 7.75 16.70 3.99
N ALA A 1006 8.33 17.88 3.72
CA ALA A 1006 7.61 19.06 3.27
C ALA A 1006 7.36 19.13 1.75
N GLN A 1007 8.29 18.62 0.91
CA GLN A 1007 8.33 18.90 -0.54
C GLN A 1007 8.28 17.65 -1.44
N GLY A 1008 8.43 16.45 -0.88
CA GLY A 1008 8.43 15.18 -1.60
C GLY A 1008 9.62 15.02 -2.54
N ALA A 1009 9.38 14.43 -3.71
CA ALA A 1009 10.40 14.19 -4.73
C ALA A 1009 10.96 15.47 -5.39
N ASN A 1010 10.26 16.60 -5.25
CA ASN A 1010 10.68 17.91 -5.77
C ASN A 1010 11.42 18.75 -4.72
N GLY A 1011 11.87 18.11 -3.64
CA GLY A 1011 12.78 18.71 -2.66
C GLY A 1011 14.16 19.01 -3.25
N SER A 1012 14.92 19.85 -2.54
CA SER A 1012 16.30 20.22 -2.87
C SER A 1012 17.34 19.46 -2.02
N ASP A 1013 16.97 18.29 -1.52
CA ASP A 1013 17.63 17.47 -0.49
C ASP A 1013 18.73 16.52 -0.98
#